data_AF-A0A938V2T8-F1
#
_entry.id   AF-A0A938V2T8-F1
#
_cell.length_a   1.000
_cell.length_b   1.000
_cell.length_c   1.000
_cell.angle_alpha   90.00
_cell.angle_beta   90.00
_cell.angle_gamma   90.00
#
_symmetry.space_group_name_H-M   'P 1'
#
loop_
_entity.id
_entity.type
_entity.pdbx_description
1 polymer ?
#
loop_
_entity_poly.entity_id
_entity_poly.type
_entity_poly.pdbx_seq_one_letter_code
_entity_poly.pdbx_strand_id
1 'polypeptide(L)'
;MPVQLRSERSPCAGRRAAGASGCCVRREWDVAGGGEVAMADKISIVVNGKAVEVRKGVRLLDAVREAGASVPTLCRHKDLMPLGSCRLCLCEVECEGRTELVTACDYVVEGPLAVVTDSAEVVRHRKTLAELYLGRWPNVPAVKAIARRAGVSESRFVGEFTDPEPKSCILCGRCAAACEEFVLECIVGFAGRGMERHVAMPFHQVDPHCIGCTSCAHVCPTGAIEIVDDLNRPVDPRKIQSAGMRVNAELATLDKSQCRMREMGTLNILQVMDKYDLLPVHNFQYGCHPDAKKIYGTVFRDQYPPQGLADGCWPGCSMACAKTADGFELKTGPYKGQRVTVDGPEYETGGGCANMGCFDPHFVLEFNFYCDTYGIDTISASTVVAFVMEAFEAGIITTHDTGGLVLKFGACDETLEMLHQMARGKGFGVLVGQGVRWLKERWIEEGRGDPQFLRDIGMEAKGLEYSQYVSKESLAQQCGYTMAIKGPQHDEAWLIFMDMVNNQLPTFELKAEALYYFPLWRTWFGLMGLCKLLWNDVVPADNYKEKEPHKIPGHVRNYFKYFEGMTGIPLDEGKMLDQSARVYNLQRCMSYMLGKGTREADLPPYRAVGPVTAKEYESRAERYDKQLRELLGIDPTGMSTAEKMARLRAHREEQYGKTMDVVYRRRGWNRNGVPTLARLKELGIDLPEIVALVADAQEPEA
;
A
#
# COMPACT_ATOMS: atom_id res chain seq x y z
N MET A 1 18.36 -11.35 -1.26
CA MET A 1 19.32 -12.06 -0.38
C MET A 1 19.12 -13.57 -0.53
N PRO A 2 20.17 -14.38 -0.72
CA PRO A 2 20.00 -15.73 -1.25
C PRO A 2 19.55 -16.77 -0.21
N VAL A 3 18.51 -17.50 -0.59
CA VAL A 3 18.18 -18.81 -0.06
C VAL A 3 19.11 -19.83 -0.72
N GLN A 4 20.00 -20.47 0.06
CA GLN A 4 20.91 -21.48 -0.48
C GLN A 4 20.20 -22.84 -0.57
N LEU A 5 20.11 -23.39 -1.79
CA LEU A 5 19.70 -24.76 -2.03
C LEU A 5 20.93 -25.67 -1.93
N ARG A 6 20.89 -26.69 -1.05
CA ARG A 6 21.91 -27.74 -1.05
C ARG A 6 21.65 -28.72 -2.19
N SER A 7 22.32 -28.56 -3.33
CA SER A 7 22.57 -29.67 -4.25
C SER A 7 23.82 -29.40 -5.09
N GLU A 8 24.95 -30.02 -4.71
CA GLU A 8 26.14 -30.10 -5.57
C GLU A 8 26.00 -31.28 -6.53
N ARG A 9 25.88 -30.99 -7.84
CA ARG A 9 26.42 -31.75 -9.00
C ARG A 9 25.93 -31.09 -10.31
N SER A 10 26.86 -30.90 -11.25
CA SER A 10 26.73 -30.26 -12.59
C SER A 10 27.71 -30.97 -13.56
N PRO A 11 27.72 -30.77 -14.91
CA PRO A 11 26.70 -30.34 -15.89
C PRO A 11 26.53 -31.36 -17.07
N CYS A 12 25.54 -31.17 -17.98
CA CYS A 12 25.74 -30.94 -19.44
C CYS A 12 24.49 -31.23 -20.34
N ALA A 13 24.31 -30.31 -21.30
CA ALA A 13 23.55 -30.23 -22.56
C ALA A 13 22.59 -31.36 -23.07
N GLY A 14 21.41 -30.92 -23.56
CA GLY A 14 20.91 -31.39 -24.88
C GLY A 14 19.42 -31.71 -25.05
N ARG A 15 18.76 -30.91 -25.91
CA ARG A 15 17.61 -31.19 -26.80
C ARG A 15 16.19 -31.27 -26.22
N ARG A 16 15.35 -30.37 -26.76
CA ARG A 16 13.89 -30.33 -26.65
C ARG A 16 13.27 -31.43 -27.51
N ALA A 17 12.22 -32.08 -27.00
CA ALA A 17 11.28 -32.84 -27.81
C ALA A 17 9.85 -32.55 -27.32
N ALA A 18 8.99 -32.25 -28.29
CA ALA A 18 7.59 -31.90 -28.16
C ALA A 18 6.69 -33.14 -28.20
N GLY A 19 5.48 -33.00 -27.66
CA GLY A 19 4.30 -33.76 -28.06
C GLY A 19 3.92 -34.94 -27.17
N ALA A 20 2.79 -34.82 -26.48
CA ALA A 20 1.73 -35.84 -26.48
C ALA A 20 0.42 -35.23 -25.95
N SER A 21 -0.54 -35.19 -26.85
CA SER A 21 -1.96 -34.90 -26.70
C SER A 21 -2.71 -36.00 -25.93
N GLY A 22 -3.77 -35.64 -25.19
CA GLY A 22 -4.78 -36.61 -24.77
C GLY A 22 -5.70 -36.12 -23.64
N CYS A 23 -6.95 -35.87 -24.01
CA CYS A 23 -8.14 -35.69 -23.15
C CYS A 23 -8.32 -34.38 -22.36
N CYS A 24 -9.09 -33.48 -22.97
CA CYS A 24 -10.02 -32.50 -22.38
C CYS A 24 -9.87 -32.16 -20.88
N VAL A 25 -9.02 -31.18 -20.59
CA VAL A 25 -9.26 -30.24 -19.47
C VAL A 25 -9.08 -28.84 -20.05
N ARG A 26 -10.19 -28.18 -20.40
CA ARG A 26 -10.17 -26.74 -20.70
C ARG A 26 -9.79 -26.03 -19.42
N ARG A 27 -8.61 -25.37 -19.43
CA ARG A 27 -8.24 -24.38 -18.44
C ARG A 27 -8.88 -23.06 -18.88
N GLU A 28 -10.09 -22.80 -18.40
CA GLU A 28 -10.71 -21.47 -18.46
C GLU A 28 -10.66 -20.88 -17.05
N TRP A 29 -9.98 -19.74 -16.93
CA TRP A 29 -10.02 -18.87 -15.75
C TRP A 29 -11.26 -18.01 -15.89
N ASP A 30 -12.34 -18.35 -15.21
CA ASP A 30 -13.46 -17.43 -15.03
C ASP A 30 -13.08 -16.41 -13.95
N VAL A 31 -12.55 -15.27 -14.41
CA VAL A 31 -12.55 -14.02 -13.68
C VAL A 31 -13.91 -13.36 -13.96
N ALA A 32 -14.97 -13.83 -13.30
CA ALA A 32 -16.30 -13.26 -13.41
C ALA A 32 -16.66 -12.48 -12.14
N GLY A 33 -16.66 -11.15 -12.29
CA GLY A 33 -17.70 -10.21 -11.86
C GLY A 33 -18.29 -10.30 -10.46
N GLY A 34 -18.29 -9.16 -9.76
CA GLY A 34 -19.14 -8.93 -8.59
C GLY A 34 -20.61 -9.22 -8.89
N GLY A 35 -21.23 -9.99 -8.01
CA GLY A 35 -22.63 -10.37 -8.01
C GLY A 35 -22.94 -11.08 -6.69
N GLU A 36 -24.16 -10.88 -6.20
CA GLU A 36 -24.72 -11.36 -4.93
C GLU A 36 -24.22 -12.74 -4.49
N VAL A 37 -23.96 -12.90 -3.18
CA VAL A 37 -23.75 -14.21 -2.55
C VAL A 37 -25.07 -14.98 -2.63
N ALA A 38 -25.30 -15.65 -3.75
CA ALA A 38 -26.37 -16.62 -3.90
C ALA A 38 -26.20 -17.69 -2.81
N MET A 39 -27.31 -18.09 -2.20
CA MET A 39 -27.35 -19.18 -1.20
C MET A 39 -26.52 -20.36 -1.71
N ALA A 40 -25.50 -20.75 -0.95
CA ALA A 40 -24.58 -21.79 -1.37
C ALA A 40 -25.32 -23.14 -1.45
N ASP A 41 -25.44 -23.68 -2.66
CA ASP A 41 -25.94 -25.04 -2.88
C ASP A 41 -25.09 -26.02 -2.05
N LYS A 42 -25.73 -26.65 -1.07
CA LYS A 42 -25.13 -27.71 -0.26
C LYS A 42 -25.36 -29.05 -0.97
N ILE A 43 -24.33 -29.88 -0.95
CA ILE A 43 -24.32 -31.21 -1.54
C ILE A 43 -24.09 -32.20 -0.42
N SER A 44 -24.96 -33.21 -0.35
CA SER A 44 -24.78 -34.35 0.54
C SER A 44 -23.78 -35.32 -0.06
N ILE A 45 -22.71 -35.62 0.68
CA ILE A 45 -21.73 -36.66 0.35
C ILE A 45 -21.67 -37.69 1.47
N VAL A 46 -21.24 -38.91 1.16
CA VAL A 46 -21.08 -39.98 2.16
C VAL A 46 -19.61 -40.33 2.29
N VAL A 47 -18.96 -39.99 3.40
CA VAL A 47 -17.54 -40.28 3.66
C VAL A 47 -17.43 -41.42 4.67
N ASN A 48 -16.86 -42.56 4.27
CA ASN A 48 -16.75 -43.78 5.08
C ASN A 48 -18.08 -44.17 5.75
N GLY A 49 -19.18 -44.10 5.00
CA GLY A 49 -20.53 -44.40 5.50
C GLY A 49 -21.20 -43.28 6.33
N LYS A 50 -20.53 -42.14 6.55
CA LYS A 50 -21.09 -40.98 7.26
C LYS A 50 -21.54 -39.90 6.28
N ALA A 51 -22.81 -39.52 6.33
CA ALA A 51 -23.34 -38.40 5.54
C ALA A 51 -22.82 -37.06 6.07
N VAL A 52 -22.37 -36.18 5.16
CA VAL A 52 -21.87 -34.83 5.46
C VAL A 52 -22.37 -33.87 4.38
N GLU A 53 -22.88 -32.73 4.83
CA GLU A 53 -23.29 -31.63 3.96
C GLU A 53 -22.11 -30.70 3.71
N VAL A 54 -21.69 -30.59 2.46
CA VAL A 54 -20.57 -29.73 2.06
C VAL A 54 -21.00 -28.72 1.01
N ARG A 55 -20.24 -27.63 0.89
CA ARG A 55 -20.49 -26.64 -0.16
C ARG A 55 -20.12 -27.20 -1.53
N LYS A 56 -20.98 -27.01 -2.54
CA LYS A 56 -20.62 -27.28 -3.93
C LYS A 56 -19.32 -26.56 -4.33
N GLY A 57 -18.44 -27.26 -5.03
CA GLY A 57 -17.14 -26.74 -5.47
C GLY A 57 -16.01 -26.85 -4.43
N VAL A 58 -16.25 -27.43 -3.25
CA VAL A 58 -15.19 -27.70 -2.27
C VAL A 58 -14.23 -28.78 -2.76
N ARG A 59 -12.98 -28.75 -2.30
CA ARG A 59 -12.02 -29.85 -2.54
C ARG A 59 -12.36 -31.05 -1.66
N LEU A 60 -12.29 -32.25 -2.24
CA LEU A 60 -12.63 -33.50 -1.55
C LEU A 60 -11.83 -33.71 -0.26
N LEU A 61 -10.55 -33.33 -0.23
CA LEU A 61 -9.71 -33.47 0.96
C LEU A 61 -10.25 -32.66 2.15
N ASP A 62 -10.77 -31.46 1.90
CA ASP A 62 -11.29 -30.59 2.94
C ASP A 62 -12.66 -31.12 3.42
N ALA A 63 -13.50 -31.58 2.50
CA ALA A 63 -14.75 -32.29 2.81
C ALA A 63 -14.55 -33.56 3.66
N VAL A 64 -13.54 -34.37 3.31
CA VAL A 64 -13.18 -35.59 4.06
C VAL A 64 -12.69 -35.25 5.48
N ARG A 65 -11.98 -34.13 5.64
CA ARG A 65 -11.52 -33.65 6.96
C ARG A 65 -12.68 -33.15 7.82
N GLU A 66 -13.62 -32.42 7.24
CA GLU A 66 -14.85 -31.98 7.91
C GLU A 66 -15.70 -33.18 8.38
N ALA A 67 -15.68 -34.29 7.64
CA ALA A 67 -16.32 -35.54 8.03
C ALA A 67 -15.69 -36.20 9.28
N GLY A 68 -14.48 -35.78 9.66
CA GLY A 68 -13.67 -36.38 10.72
C GLY A 68 -12.71 -37.47 10.23
N ALA A 69 -12.63 -37.71 8.92
CA ALA A 69 -11.70 -38.67 8.34
C ALA A 69 -10.35 -38.00 8.02
N SER A 70 -9.26 -38.73 8.27
CA SER A 70 -7.91 -38.20 8.08
C SER A 70 -7.22 -38.88 6.90
N VAL A 71 -6.80 -38.08 5.93
CA VAL A 71 -6.07 -38.52 4.73
C VAL A 71 -4.64 -37.95 4.74
N PRO A 72 -3.59 -38.77 4.52
CA PRO A 72 -2.20 -38.33 4.55
C PRO A 72 -1.83 -37.46 3.35
N THR A 73 -0.98 -36.45 3.57
CA THR A 73 -0.44 -35.59 2.50
C THR A 73 1.01 -35.20 2.78
N LEU A 74 1.83 -35.08 1.73
CA LEU A 74 3.19 -34.50 1.79
C LEU A 74 3.32 -33.22 0.97
N CYS A 75 2.61 -33.10 -0.15
CA CYS A 75 2.70 -31.92 -1.02
C CYS A 75 1.66 -30.84 -0.70
N ARG A 76 0.55 -31.17 -0.02
CA ARG A 76 -0.50 -30.19 0.31
C ARG A 76 -0.06 -29.26 1.45
N HIS A 77 -0.06 -27.96 1.20
CA HIS A 77 0.00 -26.92 2.23
C HIS A 77 -1.31 -26.15 2.18
N LYS A 78 -1.90 -25.77 3.33
CA LYS A 78 -3.25 -25.17 3.39
C LYS A 78 -3.39 -23.91 2.53
N ASP A 79 -2.33 -23.09 2.47
CA ASP A 79 -2.32 -21.80 1.79
C ASP A 79 -1.87 -21.88 0.31
N LEU A 80 -1.49 -23.07 -0.19
CA LEU A 80 -1.08 -23.26 -1.59
C LEU A 80 -2.11 -24.05 -2.38
N MET A 81 -2.19 -23.81 -3.68
CA MET A 81 -3.01 -24.61 -4.57
C MET A 81 -2.59 -26.09 -4.52
N PRO A 82 -3.56 -27.03 -4.61
CA PRO A 82 -3.25 -28.45 -4.54
C PRO A 82 -2.41 -28.91 -5.74
N LEU A 83 -1.21 -29.42 -5.46
CA LEU A 83 -0.31 -29.93 -6.51
C LEU A 83 -0.61 -31.36 -6.96
N GLY A 84 -1.29 -32.17 -6.14
CA GLY A 84 -1.52 -33.59 -6.41
C GLY A 84 -0.26 -34.47 -6.49
N SER A 85 0.94 -33.90 -6.35
CA SER A 85 2.21 -34.55 -6.71
C SER A 85 2.57 -35.77 -5.86
N CYS A 86 2.26 -35.77 -4.56
CA CYS A 86 2.65 -36.89 -3.69
C CYS A 86 1.73 -38.12 -3.78
N ARG A 87 0.53 -37.98 -4.37
CA ARG A 87 -0.50 -39.03 -4.52
C ARG A 87 -0.92 -39.76 -3.23
N LEU A 88 -0.47 -39.36 -2.05
CA LEU A 88 -0.85 -40.00 -0.77
C LEU A 88 -2.33 -39.77 -0.41
N CYS A 89 -2.94 -38.71 -0.96
CA CYS A 89 -4.33 -38.35 -0.71
C CYS A 89 -5.37 -39.12 -1.53
N LEU A 90 -5.00 -40.26 -2.11
CA LEU A 90 -5.91 -41.09 -2.89
C LEU A 90 -7.13 -41.49 -2.06
N CYS A 91 -8.32 -41.32 -2.62
CA CYS A 91 -9.58 -41.84 -2.10
C CYS A 91 -10.29 -42.57 -3.24
N GLU A 92 -11.08 -43.57 -2.89
CA GLU A 92 -12.00 -44.21 -3.81
C GLU A 92 -13.31 -43.42 -3.77
N VAL A 93 -13.77 -42.98 -4.94
CA VAL A 93 -15.03 -42.24 -5.07
C VAL A 93 -15.99 -43.05 -5.93
N GLU A 94 -17.25 -43.09 -5.50
CA GLU A 94 -18.35 -43.66 -6.26
C GLU A 94 -19.35 -42.57 -6.60
N CYS A 95 -19.59 -42.39 -7.91
CA CYS A 95 -20.53 -41.42 -8.45
C CYS A 95 -21.31 -42.11 -9.58
N GLU A 96 -22.65 -42.04 -9.52
CA GLU A 96 -23.55 -42.62 -10.54
C GLU A 96 -23.25 -44.10 -10.88
N GLY A 97 -22.87 -44.90 -9.88
CA GLY A 97 -22.55 -46.33 -10.04
C GLY A 97 -21.19 -46.62 -10.69
N ARG A 98 -20.32 -45.61 -10.83
CA ARG A 98 -18.92 -45.77 -11.26
C ARG A 98 -17.97 -45.49 -10.10
N THR A 99 -17.00 -46.38 -9.91
CA THR A 99 -15.97 -46.25 -8.88
C THR A 99 -14.63 -45.89 -9.51
N GLU A 100 -13.94 -44.87 -8.98
CA GLU A 100 -12.63 -44.42 -9.44
C GLU A 100 -11.72 -44.05 -8.26
N LEU A 101 -10.41 -44.23 -8.43
CA LEU A 101 -9.40 -43.69 -7.51
C LEU A 101 -9.01 -42.26 -7.91
N VAL A 102 -9.26 -41.31 -7.02
CA VAL A 102 -8.97 -39.89 -7.25
C VAL A 102 -8.07 -39.32 -6.17
N THR A 103 -7.28 -38.30 -6.50
CA THR A 103 -6.54 -37.53 -5.51
C THR A 103 -7.48 -36.55 -4.81
N ALA A 104 -7.68 -36.74 -3.50
CA ALA A 104 -8.65 -35.90 -2.77
C ALA A 104 -8.26 -34.42 -2.73
N CYS A 105 -6.97 -34.08 -2.82
CA CYS A 105 -6.54 -32.69 -2.66
C CYS A 105 -6.95 -31.78 -3.83
N ASP A 106 -7.02 -32.29 -5.05
CA ASP A 106 -7.36 -31.54 -6.27
C ASP A 106 -8.73 -31.92 -6.86
N TYR A 107 -9.36 -33.00 -6.41
CA TYR A 107 -10.73 -33.33 -6.80
C TYR A 107 -11.76 -32.31 -6.26
N VAL A 108 -12.62 -31.80 -7.14
CA VAL A 108 -13.69 -30.83 -6.82
C VAL A 108 -15.02 -31.57 -6.70
N VAL A 109 -15.76 -31.32 -5.62
CA VAL A 109 -17.08 -31.92 -5.37
C VAL A 109 -18.16 -31.10 -6.09
N GLU A 110 -18.63 -31.59 -7.23
CA GLU A 110 -19.66 -30.94 -8.06
C GLU A 110 -21.07 -31.54 -7.86
N GLY A 111 -21.17 -32.75 -7.31
CA GLY A 111 -22.41 -33.50 -7.13
C GLY A 111 -22.33 -34.50 -5.97
N PRO A 112 -23.45 -35.16 -5.61
CA PRO A 112 -23.47 -36.19 -4.59
C PRO A 112 -22.53 -37.35 -4.96
N LEU A 113 -21.73 -37.81 -4.00
CA LEU A 113 -20.80 -38.92 -4.19
C LEU A 113 -20.51 -39.63 -2.87
N ALA A 114 -20.17 -40.91 -2.95
CA ALA A 114 -19.67 -41.70 -1.83
C ALA A 114 -18.15 -41.80 -1.88
N VAL A 115 -17.48 -41.72 -0.73
CA VAL A 115 -16.04 -41.67 -0.59
C VAL A 115 -15.60 -42.73 0.40
N VAL A 116 -14.66 -43.58 -0.02
CA VAL A 116 -13.98 -44.53 0.86
C VAL A 116 -12.52 -44.14 0.94
N THR A 117 -12.08 -43.80 2.15
CA THR A 117 -10.72 -43.26 2.37
C THR A 117 -9.67 -44.34 2.67
N ASP A 118 -10.09 -45.58 2.87
CA ASP A 118 -9.30 -46.71 3.35
C ASP A 118 -9.69 -48.05 2.69
N SER A 119 -10.20 -48.02 1.46
CA SER A 119 -10.45 -49.24 0.69
C SER A 119 -9.17 -50.07 0.53
N ALA A 120 -9.30 -51.38 0.32
CA ALA A 120 -8.15 -52.27 0.17
C ALA A 120 -7.20 -51.81 -0.95
N GLU A 121 -7.73 -51.16 -1.99
CA GLU A 121 -6.96 -50.59 -3.08
C GLU A 121 -6.24 -49.30 -2.69
N VAL A 122 -6.92 -48.37 -1.98
CA VAL A 122 -6.33 -47.14 -1.44
C VAL A 122 -5.18 -47.46 -0.47
N VAL A 123 -5.39 -48.40 0.45
CA VAL A 123 -4.37 -48.80 1.43
C VAL A 123 -3.16 -49.39 0.74
N ARG A 124 -3.35 -50.25 -0.27
CA ARG A 124 -2.26 -50.84 -1.06
C ARG A 124 -1.44 -49.78 -1.78
N HIS A 125 -2.10 -48.84 -2.46
CA HIS A 125 -1.41 -47.75 -3.17
C HIS A 125 -0.64 -46.84 -2.22
N ARG A 126 -1.24 -46.43 -1.10
CA ARG A 126 -0.56 -45.61 -0.09
C ARG A 126 0.65 -46.33 0.51
N LYS A 127 0.54 -47.64 0.77
CA LYS A 127 1.66 -48.45 1.26
C LYS A 127 2.82 -48.44 0.26
N THR A 128 2.56 -48.72 -1.01
CA THR A 128 3.57 -48.68 -2.08
C THR A 128 4.22 -47.29 -2.22
N LEU A 129 3.42 -46.22 -2.23
CA LEU A 129 3.93 -44.85 -2.32
C LEU A 129 4.80 -44.49 -1.10
N ALA A 130 4.33 -44.82 0.10
CA ALA A 130 5.08 -44.57 1.32
C ALA A 130 6.40 -45.36 1.36
N GLU A 131 6.40 -46.59 0.85
CA GLU A 131 7.60 -47.42 0.70
C GLU A 131 8.60 -46.79 -0.29
N LEU A 132 8.13 -46.26 -1.43
CA LEU A 132 8.98 -45.53 -2.39
C LEU A 132 9.59 -44.26 -1.77
N TYR A 133 8.78 -43.46 -1.08
CA TYR A 133 9.27 -42.27 -0.37
C TYR A 133 10.30 -42.65 0.69
N LEU A 134 10.05 -43.69 1.49
CA LEU A 134 10.97 -44.15 2.53
C LEU A 134 12.27 -44.72 1.95
N GLY A 135 12.20 -45.41 0.80
CA GLY A 135 13.38 -45.95 0.12
C GLY A 135 14.31 -44.85 -0.40
N ARG A 136 13.73 -43.75 -0.90
CA ARG A 136 14.50 -42.60 -1.39
C ARG A 136 14.98 -41.66 -0.29
N TRP A 137 14.18 -41.42 0.75
CA TRP A 137 14.50 -40.48 1.84
C TRP A 137 14.31 -41.10 3.22
N PRO A 138 15.11 -42.12 3.58
CA PRO A 138 14.88 -42.94 4.77
C PRO A 138 14.99 -42.16 6.08
N ASN A 139 15.71 -41.03 6.10
CA ASN A 139 15.95 -40.26 7.33
C ASN A 139 15.11 -39.00 7.51
N VAL A 140 14.33 -38.60 6.50
CA VAL A 140 13.50 -37.40 6.56
C VAL A 140 12.31 -37.62 7.52
N PRO A 141 12.15 -36.82 8.60
CA PRO A 141 11.10 -37.05 9.61
C PRO A 141 9.68 -37.06 9.06
N ALA A 142 9.36 -36.17 8.12
CA ALA A 142 8.05 -36.11 7.47
C ALA A 142 7.72 -37.38 6.68
N VAL A 143 8.73 -37.98 6.02
CA VAL A 143 8.60 -39.24 5.28
C VAL A 143 8.41 -40.41 6.24
N LYS A 144 9.22 -40.50 7.31
CA LYS A 144 9.05 -41.52 8.37
C LYS A 144 7.65 -41.49 8.98
N ALA A 145 7.11 -40.30 9.24
CA ALA A 145 5.77 -40.15 9.80
C ALA A 145 4.69 -40.73 8.87
N ILE A 146 4.80 -40.48 7.57
CA ILE A 146 3.88 -41.02 6.56
C ILE A 146 4.05 -42.54 6.41
N ALA A 147 5.28 -43.05 6.38
CA ALA A 147 5.56 -44.47 6.30
C ALA A 147 4.93 -45.24 7.48
N ARG A 148 5.15 -44.75 8.72
CA ARG A 148 4.50 -45.32 9.91
C ARG A 148 2.98 -45.32 9.81
N ARG A 149 2.40 -44.22 9.32
CA ARG A 149 0.95 -44.10 9.13
C ARG A 149 0.40 -45.07 8.06
N ALA A 150 1.21 -45.43 7.07
CA ALA A 150 0.86 -46.40 6.03
C ALA A 150 1.21 -47.87 6.41
N GLY A 151 1.71 -48.11 7.64
CA GLY A 151 2.13 -49.45 8.08
C GLY A 151 3.42 -49.95 7.40
N VAL A 152 4.33 -49.04 7.05
CA VAL A 152 5.62 -49.32 6.42
C VAL A 152 6.75 -48.99 7.41
N SER A 153 7.53 -49.99 7.79
CA SER A 153 8.72 -49.84 8.66
C SER A 153 10.02 -49.82 7.86
N GLU A 154 10.06 -50.53 6.73
CA GLU A 154 11.25 -50.70 5.88
C GLU A 154 10.84 -50.59 4.40
N SER A 155 11.81 -50.33 3.52
CA SER A 155 11.57 -50.18 2.09
C SER A 155 12.41 -51.16 1.28
N ARG A 156 11.79 -51.82 0.30
CA ARG A 156 12.48 -52.64 -0.71
C ARG A 156 13.10 -51.81 -1.84
N PHE A 157 12.85 -50.50 -1.87
CA PHE A 157 13.29 -49.59 -2.93
C PHE A 157 14.56 -48.81 -2.56
N VAL A 158 15.34 -49.30 -1.59
CA VAL A 158 16.65 -48.74 -1.24
C VAL A 158 17.64 -49.06 -2.37
N GLY A 159 18.40 -48.06 -2.81
CA GLY A 159 19.34 -48.21 -3.92
C GLY A 159 20.26 -47.01 -4.10
N GLU A 160 20.84 -46.86 -5.30
CA GLU A 160 21.83 -45.82 -5.61
C GLU A 160 21.32 -44.38 -5.39
N PHE A 161 20.01 -44.15 -5.57
CA PHE A 161 19.37 -42.83 -5.40
C PHE A 161 18.81 -42.59 -3.98
N THR A 162 19.11 -43.46 -3.03
CA THR A 162 18.74 -43.25 -1.63
C THR A 162 19.56 -42.12 -1.04
N ASP A 163 18.86 -41.07 -0.58
CA ASP A 163 19.42 -39.90 0.08
C ASP A 163 19.20 -39.99 1.60
N PRO A 164 20.26 -40.26 2.38
CA PRO A 164 20.15 -40.48 3.81
C PRO A 164 20.12 -39.17 4.62
N GLU A 165 20.15 -37.99 4.00
CA GLU A 165 20.18 -36.72 4.73
C GLU A 165 18.80 -36.42 5.39
N PRO A 166 18.74 -36.10 6.69
CA PRO A 166 17.47 -35.84 7.38
C PRO A 166 16.70 -34.61 6.89
N LYS A 167 17.37 -33.65 6.24
CA LYS A 167 16.76 -32.44 5.68
C LYS A 167 16.63 -32.47 4.15
N SER A 168 16.63 -33.64 3.49
CA SER A 168 16.57 -33.70 2.03
C SER A 168 15.29 -33.14 1.41
N CYS A 169 15.41 -32.65 0.17
CA CYS A 169 14.26 -32.23 -0.64
C CYS A 169 13.49 -33.46 -1.15
N ILE A 170 12.23 -33.58 -0.74
CA ILE A 170 11.34 -34.69 -1.16
C ILE A 170 10.58 -34.41 -2.48
N LEU A 171 11.00 -33.39 -3.23
CA LEU A 171 10.40 -32.97 -4.51
C LEU A 171 8.88 -32.69 -4.44
N CYS A 172 8.40 -32.22 -3.30
CA CYS A 172 6.97 -31.97 -3.08
C CYS A 172 6.41 -30.82 -3.93
N GLY A 173 7.26 -29.90 -4.38
CA GLY A 173 6.89 -28.75 -5.23
C GLY A 173 6.33 -27.53 -4.51
N ARG A 174 6.13 -27.60 -3.18
CA ARG A 174 5.56 -26.48 -2.40
C ARG A 174 6.36 -25.18 -2.54
N CYS A 175 7.69 -25.27 -2.59
CA CYS A 175 8.56 -24.10 -2.75
C CYS A 175 8.37 -23.38 -4.08
N ALA A 176 8.24 -24.14 -5.18
CA ALA A 176 7.99 -23.60 -6.51
C ALA A 176 6.60 -22.97 -6.59
N ALA A 177 5.58 -23.68 -6.08
CA ALA A 177 4.21 -23.17 -5.98
C ALA A 177 4.14 -21.88 -5.15
N ALA A 178 4.83 -21.80 -4.01
CA ALA A 178 4.88 -20.58 -3.22
C ALA A 178 5.56 -19.41 -3.94
N CYS A 179 6.61 -19.69 -4.72
CA CYS A 179 7.31 -18.66 -5.50
C CYS A 179 6.46 -18.11 -6.65
N GLU A 180 5.64 -18.98 -7.25
CA GLU A 180 4.68 -18.63 -8.30
C GLU A 180 3.45 -17.95 -7.71
N GLU A 181 2.76 -18.55 -6.75
CA GLU A 181 1.44 -18.11 -6.28
C GLU A 181 1.48 -16.91 -5.34
N PHE A 182 2.50 -16.77 -4.49
CA PHE A 182 2.52 -15.71 -3.46
C PHE A 182 3.31 -14.47 -3.86
N VAL A 183 4.24 -14.59 -4.80
CA VAL A 183 5.18 -13.51 -5.14
C VAL A 183 5.15 -13.19 -6.64
N LEU A 184 4.69 -14.14 -7.48
CA LEU A 184 4.65 -14.06 -8.95
C LEU A 184 6.03 -14.00 -9.63
N GLU A 185 7.09 -14.38 -8.93
CA GLU A 185 8.48 -14.30 -9.44
C GLU A 185 8.92 -15.57 -10.19
N CYS A 186 8.35 -16.73 -9.84
CA CYS A 186 8.66 -18.03 -10.48
C CYS A 186 10.16 -18.41 -10.51
N ILE A 187 10.96 -17.92 -9.54
CA ILE A 187 12.42 -18.09 -9.49
C ILE A 187 12.85 -19.52 -9.15
N VAL A 188 12.13 -20.19 -8.24
CA VAL A 188 12.45 -21.56 -7.84
C VAL A 188 11.57 -22.54 -8.61
N GLY A 189 12.17 -23.47 -9.33
CA GLY A 189 11.47 -24.46 -10.15
C GLY A 189 12.08 -25.84 -10.10
N PHE A 190 11.59 -26.74 -10.98
CA PHE A 190 12.18 -28.07 -11.16
C PHE A 190 13.11 -28.07 -12.38
N ALA A 191 14.32 -28.62 -12.20
CA ALA A 191 15.26 -28.93 -13.25
C ALA A 191 15.51 -30.44 -13.34
N GLY A 192 16.02 -30.91 -14.48
CA GLY A 192 16.23 -32.34 -14.76
C GLY A 192 14.94 -33.11 -15.08
N ARG A 193 15.08 -34.43 -15.34
CA ARG A 193 13.96 -35.35 -15.62
C ARG A 193 14.18 -36.68 -14.91
N GLY A 194 13.09 -37.44 -14.70
CA GLY A 194 13.16 -38.76 -14.08
C GLY A 194 13.84 -38.72 -12.71
N MET A 195 14.87 -39.54 -12.54
CA MET A 195 15.62 -39.67 -11.28
C MET A 195 16.49 -38.44 -10.96
N GLU A 196 16.93 -37.71 -11.99
CA GLU A 196 17.76 -36.50 -11.87
C GLU A 196 16.95 -35.24 -11.56
N ARG A 197 15.62 -35.36 -11.42
CA ARG A 197 14.77 -34.21 -11.11
C ARG A 197 15.13 -33.63 -9.74
N HIS A 198 15.39 -32.32 -9.69
CA HIS A 198 15.71 -31.58 -8.48
C HIS A 198 15.11 -30.17 -8.52
N VAL A 199 15.10 -29.50 -7.37
CA VAL A 199 14.69 -28.09 -7.27
C VAL A 199 15.91 -27.22 -7.54
N ALA A 200 15.77 -26.23 -8.41
CA ALA A 200 16.86 -25.33 -8.77
C ALA A 200 16.35 -23.92 -9.07
N MET A 201 17.25 -22.95 -8.93
CA MET A 201 17.14 -21.63 -9.54
C MET A 201 17.80 -21.64 -10.93
N PRO A 202 17.54 -20.65 -11.79
CA PRO A 202 18.21 -20.51 -13.08
C PRO A 202 19.72 -20.68 -12.97
N PHE A 203 20.28 -21.54 -13.82
CA PHE A 203 21.72 -21.84 -13.90
C PHE A 203 22.36 -22.34 -12.59
N HIS A 204 21.56 -22.81 -11.62
CA HIS A 204 22.02 -23.16 -10.27
C HIS A 204 22.69 -21.99 -9.52
N GLN A 205 22.40 -20.76 -9.94
CA GLN A 205 22.88 -19.55 -9.31
C GLN A 205 21.72 -18.88 -8.58
N VAL A 206 22.07 -18.07 -7.59
CA VAL A 206 21.09 -17.19 -6.96
C VAL A 206 20.61 -16.23 -8.03
N ASP A 207 19.33 -16.30 -8.34
CA ASP A 207 18.72 -15.35 -9.25
C ASP A 207 18.70 -13.95 -8.58
N PRO A 208 19.19 -12.89 -9.24
CA PRO A 208 19.20 -11.54 -8.67
C PRO A 208 17.79 -11.01 -8.39
N HIS A 209 16.75 -11.53 -9.07
CA HIS A 209 15.36 -11.19 -8.81
C HIS A 209 14.84 -11.85 -7.52
N CYS A 210 15.61 -12.72 -6.86
CA CYS A 210 15.17 -13.34 -5.62
C CYS A 210 15.12 -12.31 -4.48
N ILE A 211 13.90 -11.84 -4.23
CA ILE A 211 13.61 -10.83 -3.21
C ILE A 211 13.78 -11.33 -1.77
N GLY A 212 14.12 -12.61 -1.55
CA GLY A 212 14.38 -13.13 -0.20
C GLY A 212 13.14 -13.21 0.69
N CYS A 213 11.93 -13.36 0.13
CA CYS A 213 10.67 -13.38 0.87
C CYS A 213 10.50 -14.53 1.87
N THR A 214 11.37 -15.55 1.82
CA THR A 214 11.38 -16.76 2.69
C THR A 214 10.15 -17.69 2.60
N SER A 215 9.17 -17.40 1.73
CA SER A 215 7.97 -18.23 1.54
C SER A 215 8.30 -19.69 1.24
N CYS A 216 9.32 -19.93 0.40
CA CYS A 216 9.77 -21.27 0.03
C CYS A 216 10.33 -22.07 1.21
N ALA A 217 11.03 -21.40 2.13
CA ALA A 217 11.57 -22.01 3.35
C ALA A 217 10.45 -22.35 4.33
N HIS A 218 9.48 -21.44 4.51
CA HIS A 218 8.34 -21.64 5.41
C HIS A 218 7.48 -22.86 5.03
N VAL A 219 7.17 -23.02 3.73
CA VAL A 219 6.31 -24.13 3.26
C VAL A 219 7.04 -25.47 3.16
N CYS A 220 8.36 -25.49 3.32
CA CYS A 220 9.18 -26.68 3.17
C CYS A 220 8.92 -27.70 4.30
N PRO A 221 8.39 -28.90 4.00
CA PRO A 221 8.06 -29.88 5.04
C PRO A 221 9.29 -30.57 5.67
N THR A 222 10.46 -30.41 5.06
CA THR A 222 11.67 -31.17 5.42
C THR A 222 12.79 -30.28 5.96
N GLY A 223 12.69 -28.95 5.80
CA GLY A 223 13.79 -28.04 6.10
C GLY A 223 14.94 -28.11 5.09
N ALA A 224 14.70 -28.61 3.88
CA ALA A 224 15.69 -28.64 2.78
C ALA A 224 16.11 -27.26 2.29
N ILE A 225 15.29 -26.25 2.62
CA ILE A 225 15.55 -24.85 2.31
C ILE A 225 15.87 -24.18 3.63
N GLU A 226 17.12 -23.72 3.77
CA GLU A 226 17.62 -23.08 4.97
C GLU A 226 17.67 -21.56 4.77
N ILE A 227 17.28 -20.82 5.80
CA ILE A 227 17.47 -19.37 5.86
C ILE A 227 18.80 -19.16 6.57
N VAL A 228 19.78 -18.67 5.82
CA VAL A 228 21.16 -18.53 6.31
C VAL A 228 21.39 -17.18 6.98
N ASP A 229 20.47 -16.22 6.79
CA ASP A 229 20.60 -14.87 7.30
C ASP A 229 19.46 -14.50 8.26
N ASP A 230 19.83 -14.07 9.45
CA ASP A 230 18.91 -13.63 10.51
C ASP A 230 19.39 -12.31 11.12
N LEU A 231 19.47 -11.28 10.28
CA LEU A 231 19.94 -9.94 10.65
C LEU A 231 19.14 -9.33 11.80
N ASN A 232 17.84 -9.65 11.88
CA ASN A 232 16.92 -9.03 12.84
C ASN A 232 16.66 -9.88 14.09
N ARG A 233 17.06 -11.16 14.10
CA ARG A 233 16.92 -12.09 15.24
C ARG A 233 15.52 -12.08 15.87
N PRO A 234 14.44 -12.32 15.09
CA PRO A 234 13.09 -12.27 15.61
C PRO A 234 12.88 -13.35 16.66
N VAL A 235 12.09 -13.04 17.68
CA VAL A 235 11.72 -14.00 18.74
C VAL A 235 10.97 -15.21 18.17
N ASP A 236 10.06 -14.99 17.21
CA ASP A 236 9.30 -16.03 16.50
C ASP A 236 9.30 -15.78 14.98
N PRO A 237 10.32 -16.27 14.25
CA PRO A 237 10.41 -16.11 12.80
C PRO A 237 9.24 -16.78 12.06
N ARG A 238 8.64 -17.84 12.61
CA ARG A 238 7.53 -18.54 11.94
C ARG A 238 6.25 -17.71 11.95
N LYS A 239 5.99 -16.98 13.05
CA LYS A 239 4.85 -16.05 13.12
C LYS A 239 4.98 -14.95 12.07
N ILE A 240 6.18 -14.37 11.92
CA ILE A 240 6.46 -13.34 10.92
C ILE A 240 6.25 -13.88 9.50
N GLN A 241 6.85 -15.04 9.19
CA GLN A 241 6.72 -15.67 7.87
C GLN A 241 5.26 -15.93 7.51
N SER A 242 4.48 -16.48 8.45
CA SER A 242 3.06 -16.75 8.20
C SER A 242 2.24 -15.48 7.95
N ALA A 243 2.53 -14.38 8.66
CA ALA A 243 1.85 -13.11 8.43
C ALA A 243 2.28 -12.47 7.11
N GLY A 244 3.58 -12.44 6.82
CA GLY A 244 4.15 -11.84 5.61
C GLY A 244 3.76 -12.57 4.34
N MET A 245 3.69 -13.91 4.35
CA MET A 245 3.27 -14.70 3.18
C MET A 245 1.87 -14.34 2.72
N ARG A 246 0.93 -14.19 3.65
CA ARG A 246 -0.46 -13.82 3.34
C ARG A 246 -0.53 -12.44 2.70
N VAL A 247 0.09 -11.45 3.34
CA VAL A 247 0.11 -10.07 2.82
C VAL A 247 0.77 -10.05 1.45
N ASN A 248 1.94 -10.67 1.29
CA ASN A 248 2.63 -10.72 0.00
C ASN A 248 1.76 -11.31 -1.12
N ALA A 249 1.03 -12.40 -0.84
CA ALA A 249 0.11 -13.00 -1.79
C ALA A 249 -1.07 -12.07 -2.14
N GLU A 250 -1.69 -11.44 -1.14
CA GLU A 250 -2.77 -10.47 -1.33
C GLU A 250 -2.28 -9.31 -2.20
N LEU A 251 -1.13 -8.72 -1.88
CA LEU A 251 -0.52 -7.63 -2.65
C LEU A 251 -0.20 -8.04 -4.09
N ALA A 252 0.47 -9.18 -4.28
CA ALA A 252 0.89 -9.63 -5.60
C ALA A 252 -0.30 -9.96 -6.52
N THR A 253 -1.34 -10.60 -5.97
CA THR A 253 -2.45 -11.14 -6.78
C THR A 253 -3.59 -10.14 -6.99
N LEU A 254 -3.83 -9.22 -6.05
CA LEU A 254 -4.96 -8.30 -6.11
C LEU A 254 -4.60 -6.95 -6.74
N ASP A 255 -3.32 -6.53 -6.68
CA ASP A 255 -2.87 -5.21 -7.18
C ASP A 255 -3.33 -4.92 -8.61
N LYS A 256 -3.18 -5.89 -9.52
CA LYS A 256 -3.55 -5.73 -10.94
C LYS A 256 -5.02 -5.35 -11.16
N SER A 257 -5.91 -5.80 -10.27
CA SER A 257 -7.35 -5.51 -10.33
C SER A 257 -7.76 -4.28 -9.52
N GLN A 258 -6.84 -3.73 -8.71
CA GLN A 258 -7.06 -2.60 -7.83
C GLN A 258 -6.17 -1.42 -8.27
N CYS A 259 -5.08 -1.17 -7.55
CA CYS A 259 -4.26 0.01 -7.71
C CYS A 259 -3.29 -0.07 -8.90
N ARG A 260 -2.85 -1.26 -9.31
CA ARG A 260 -1.82 -1.45 -10.34
C ARG A 260 -0.50 -0.74 -9.98
N MET A 261 -0.14 -0.73 -8.69
CA MET A 261 1.10 -0.15 -8.17
C MET A 261 2.32 -0.76 -8.85
N ARG A 262 2.31 -2.07 -9.16
CA ARG A 262 3.41 -2.73 -9.87
C ARG A 262 3.64 -2.18 -11.28
N GLU A 263 2.59 -1.67 -11.92
CA GLU A 263 2.64 -1.21 -13.31
C GLU A 263 2.83 0.31 -13.42
N MET A 264 2.31 1.09 -12.47
CA MET A 264 2.25 2.56 -12.59
C MET A 264 2.67 3.31 -11.32
N GLY A 265 3.01 2.62 -10.23
CA GLY A 265 3.32 3.26 -8.95
C GLY A 265 2.15 4.11 -8.44
N THR A 266 2.46 5.10 -7.59
CA THR A 266 1.43 5.97 -7.01
C THR A 266 0.78 6.90 -8.03
N LEU A 267 1.36 7.10 -9.22
CA LEU A 267 0.72 7.87 -10.30
C LEU A 267 -0.62 7.28 -10.77
N ASN A 268 -0.95 6.04 -10.37
CA ASN A 268 -2.26 5.45 -10.57
C ASN A 268 -3.43 6.32 -10.05
N ILE A 269 -3.23 7.11 -8.99
CA ILE A 269 -4.29 7.92 -8.40
C ILE A 269 -4.48 9.27 -9.10
N LEU A 270 -3.55 9.72 -9.97
CA LEU A 270 -3.65 11.04 -10.60
C LEU A 270 -4.94 11.19 -11.42
N GLN A 271 -5.27 10.17 -12.23
CA GLN A 271 -6.54 10.11 -12.97
C GLN A 271 -7.77 10.09 -12.07
N VAL A 272 -7.64 9.52 -10.86
CA VAL A 272 -8.73 9.44 -9.89
C VAL A 272 -8.94 10.83 -9.28
N MET A 273 -7.86 11.50 -8.90
CA MET A 273 -7.90 12.84 -8.34
C MET A 273 -8.48 13.85 -9.34
N ASP A 274 -8.10 13.79 -10.62
CA ASP A 274 -8.69 14.64 -11.66
C ASP A 274 -10.19 14.37 -11.81
N LYS A 275 -10.59 13.09 -11.90
CA LYS A 275 -12.00 12.70 -12.08
C LYS A 275 -12.90 13.12 -10.92
N TYR A 276 -12.41 13.00 -9.68
CA TYR A 276 -13.15 13.35 -8.47
C TYR A 276 -12.95 14.80 -8.05
N ASP A 277 -12.28 15.59 -8.88
CA ASP A 277 -12.15 17.02 -8.68
C ASP A 277 -11.31 17.40 -7.45
N LEU A 278 -10.24 16.62 -7.25
CA LEU A 278 -9.32 16.64 -6.11
C LEU A 278 -7.86 16.91 -6.52
N LEU A 279 -7.55 16.99 -7.81
CA LEU A 279 -6.21 17.27 -8.33
C LEU A 279 -5.92 18.77 -8.30
N PRO A 280 -4.91 19.26 -7.55
CA PRO A 280 -4.58 20.67 -7.54
C PRO A 280 -4.16 21.18 -8.92
N VAL A 281 -4.79 22.26 -9.36
CA VAL A 281 -4.48 22.93 -10.62
C VAL A 281 -4.44 24.43 -10.37
N HIS A 282 -3.37 25.05 -10.86
CA HIS A 282 -3.10 26.49 -10.78
C HIS A 282 -3.13 27.02 -9.35
N ASN A 283 -2.17 26.59 -8.51
CA ASN A 283 -2.11 26.91 -7.08
C ASN A 283 -3.43 26.63 -6.33
N PHE A 284 -3.94 25.40 -6.49
CA PHE A 284 -5.17 24.92 -5.87
C PHE A 284 -6.42 25.75 -6.23
N GLN A 285 -6.39 26.59 -7.28
CA GLN A 285 -7.59 27.29 -7.77
C GLN A 285 -8.67 26.28 -8.17
N TYR A 286 -8.27 25.21 -8.86
CA TYR A 286 -9.16 24.17 -9.39
C TYR A 286 -8.76 22.77 -8.94
N GLY A 287 -9.69 21.82 -9.12
CA GLY A 287 -9.55 20.40 -8.77
C GLY A 287 -9.39 19.44 -9.96
N CYS A 288 -9.39 19.96 -11.19
CA CYS A 288 -9.27 19.17 -12.42
C CYS A 288 -8.81 20.04 -13.60
N HIS A 289 -8.29 19.41 -14.65
CA HIS A 289 -7.92 20.10 -15.90
C HIS A 289 -8.05 19.20 -17.14
N PRO A 290 -8.54 19.71 -18.30
CA PRO A 290 -8.69 18.90 -19.52
C PRO A 290 -7.40 18.24 -20.02
N ASP A 291 -6.25 18.84 -19.70
CA ASP A 291 -4.93 18.33 -20.07
C ASP A 291 -4.29 17.41 -19.02
N ALA A 292 -4.91 17.21 -17.85
CA ALA A 292 -4.38 16.30 -16.81
C ALA A 292 -4.12 14.88 -17.36
N LYS A 293 -4.95 14.42 -18.31
CA LYS A 293 -4.78 13.15 -19.02
C LYS A 293 -3.42 12.97 -19.72
N LYS A 294 -2.71 14.06 -20.04
CA LYS A 294 -1.37 14.02 -20.65
C LYS A 294 -0.29 13.56 -19.68
N ILE A 295 -0.56 13.57 -18.38
CA ILE A 295 0.35 13.17 -17.31
C ILE A 295 -0.25 12.06 -16.44
N TYR A 296 -1.17 11.25 -16.97
CA TYR A 296 -1.68 10.08 -16.25
C TYR A 296 -0.61 8.99 -16.15
N GLY A 297 -0.68 8.15 -15.11
CA GLY A 297 0.26 7.03 -14.93
C GLY A 297 0.36 6.11 -16.16
N THR A 298 -0.72 5.96 -16.93
CA THR A 298 -0.71 5.21 -18.20
C THR A 298 0.22 5.82 -19.25
N VAL A 299 0.34 7.15 -19.30
CA VAL A 299 1.23 7.84 -20.24
C VAL A 299 2.68 7.49 -19.94
N PHE A 300 3.08 7.53 -18.66
CA PHE A 300 4.43 7.18 -18.25
C PHE A 300 4.71 5.70 -18.50
N ARG A 301 3.80 4.80 -18.13
CA ARG A 301 3.92 3.36 -18.42
C ARG A 301 4.14 3.08 -19.91
N ASP A 302 3.41 3.78 -20.79
CA ASP A 302 3.41 3.48 -22.23
C ASP A 302 4.57 4.17 -22.97
N GLN A 303 4.96 5.39 -22.57
CA GLN A 303 6.03 6.16 -23.23
C GLN A 303 7.42 5.94 -22.63
N TYR A 304 7.48 5.65 -21.34
CA TYR A 304 8.70 5.44 -20.56
C TYR A 304 8.58 4.12 -19.79
N PRO A 305 8.46 2.98 -20.49
CA PRO A 305 8.23 1.72 -19.83
C PRO A 305 9.39 1.40 -18.88
N PRO A 306 9.09 0.94 -17.64
CA PRO A 306 10.13 0.42 -16.76
C PRO A 306 10.78 -0.80 -17.42
N GLN A 307 11.91 -1.28 -16.88
CA GLN A 307 12.72 -2.40 -17.43
C GLN A 307 12.00 -3.77 -17.50
N GLY A 308 10.67 -3.81 -17.42
CA GLY A 308 9.87 -5.03 -17.30
C GLY A 308 9.95 -5.66 -15.92
N LEU A 309 10.55 -4.97 -14.95
CA LEU A 309 10.75 -5.42 -13.58
C LEU A 309 9.85 -4.63 -12.63
N ALA A 310 9.23 -5.34 -11.69
CA ALA A 310 8.54 -4.72 -10.57
C ALA A 310 9.61 -4.34 -9.52
N ASP A 311 9.79 -3.05 -9.27
CA ASP A 311 10.80 -2.55 -8.33
C ASP A 311 10.19 -1.97 -7.05
N GLY A 312 10.89 -2.07 -5.92
CA GLY A 312 10.43 -1.58 -4.63
C GLY A 312 11.57 -1.23 -3.68
N CYS A 313 11.25 -0.52 -2.60
CA CYS A 313 12.25 0.11 -1.72
C CYS A 313 13.30 -0.84 -1.10
N TRP A 314 12.99 -2.13 -0.97
CA TRP A 314 13.90 -3.15 -0.43
C TRP A 314 13.60 -4.52 -1.04
N PRO A 315 14.61 -5.40 -1.23
CA PRO A 315 14.39 -6.81 -1.59
C PRO A 315 13.40 -7.47 -0.63
N GLY A 316 12.19 -7.71 -1.10
CA GLY A 316 11.11 -8.36 -0.36
C GLY A 316 9.78 -7.60 -0.44
N CYS A 317 9.80 -6.35 -0.90
CA CYS A 317 8.61 -5.52 -1.02
C CYS A 317 7.70 -6.00 -2.17
N SER A 318 6.65 -6.75 -1.85
CA SER A 318 5.70 -7.26 -2.86
C SER A 318 4.79 -6.20 -3.48
N MET A 319 4.74 -4.99 -2.91
CA MET A 319 4.00 -3.86 -3.49
C MET A 319 4.66 -3.35 -4.77
N ALA A 320 6.00 -3.29 -4.76
CA ALA A 320 6.82 -2.91 -5.90
C ALA A 320 6.31 -1.68 -6.67
N CYS A 321 6.05 -0.59 -5.93
CA CYS A 321 5.50 0.65 -6.46
C CYS A 321 6.53 1.56 -7.14
N ALA A 322 7.84 1.34 -6.98
CA ALA A 322 8.87 2.18 -7.58
C ALA A 322 8.89 1.99 -9.11
N LYS A 323 8.98 3.10 -9.85
CA LYS A 323 8.99 3.09 -11.32
C LYS A 323 10.16 3.90 -11.83
N THR A 324 10.75 3.46 -12.93
CA THR A 324 11.86 4.16 -13.55
C THR A 324 11.54 4.51 -15.00
N ALA A 325 12.03 5.66 -15.44
CA ALA A 325 12.10 6.05 -16.85
C ALA A 325 13.56 5.95 -17.32
N ASP A 326 13.89 4.86 -17.99
CA ASP A 326 15.25 4.57 -18.46
C ASP A 326 15.61 5.29 -19.76
N GLY A 327 16.88 5.69 -19.88
CA GLY A 327 17.41 6.33 -21.10
C GLY A 327 16.83 7.71 -21.39
N PHE A 328 16.25 8.36 -20.37
CA PHE A 328 15.65 9.68 -20.41
C PHE A 328 16.73 10.74 -20.72
N GLU A 329 16.51 11.55 -21.75
CA GLU A 329 17.44 12.59 -22.17
C GLU A 329 17.07 13.93 -21.53
N LEU A 330 18.02 14.51 -20.79
CA LEU A 330 17.88 15.81 -20.13
C LEU A 330 18.07 16.95 -21.12
N LYS A 331 17.15 17.92 -21.16
CA LYS A 331 17.17 19.06 -22.10
C LYS A 331 17.72 20.34 -21.50
N THR A 332 17.74 20.47 -20.17
CA THR A 332 18.14 21.68 -19.45
C THR A 332 19.26 21.40 -18.47
N GLY A 333 19.73 22.43 -17.76
CA GLY A 333 20.62 22.29 -16.62
C GLY A 333 22.05 21.81 -16.91
N PRO A 334 22.81 21.52 -15.84
CA PRO A 334 24.22 21.10 -15.93
C PRO A 334 24.40 19.69 -16.53
N TYR A 335 23.33 18.89 -16.58
CA TYR A 335 23.35 17.53 -17.14
C TYR A 335 22.72 17.45 -18.54
N LYS A 336 22.46 18.60 -19.18
CA LYS A 336 21.89 18.68 -20.53
C LYS A 336 22.61 17.75 -21.52
N GLY A 337 21.82 16.98 -22.27
CA GLY A 337 22.26 16.02 -23.28
C GLY A 337 22.70 14.66 -22.71
N GLN A 338 22.73 14.49 -21.39
CA GLN A 338 22.97 13.18 -20.78
C GLN A 338 21.71 12.32 -20.81
N ARG A 339 21.92 11.00 -20.95
CA ARG A 339 20.87 9.99 -20.81
C ARG A 339 20.98 9.34 -19.45
N VAL A 340 19.90 9.41 -18.68
CA VAL A 340 19.83 8.95 -17.30
C VAL A 340 18.66 7.99 -17.11
N THR A 341 18.67 7.29 -15.98
CA THR A 341 17.46 6.64 -15.45
C THR A 341 16.87 7.58 -14.41
N VAL A 342 15.62 7.98 -14.60
CA VAL A 342 14.87 8.78 -13.62
C VAL A 342 14.04 7.82 -12.77
N ASP A 343 14.17 7.89 -11.45
CA ASP A 343 13.27 7.20 -10.51
C ASP A 343 12.02 8.05 -10.29
N GLY A 344 10.84 7.45 -10.32
CA GLY A 344 9.54 8.13 -10.35
C GLY A 344 9.01 8.44 -11.77
N PRO A 345 8.10 9.43 -11.90
CA PRO A 345 7.63 10.32 -10.84
C PRO A 345 6.62 9.62 -9.92
N GLU A 346 6.53 10.08 -8.68
CA GLU A 346 5.42 9.72 -7.79
C GLU A 346 4.20 10.62 -8.05
N TYR A 347 3.03 10.25 -7.49
CA TYR A 347 1.78 11.02 -7.59
C TYR A 347 1.99 12.49 -7.23
N GLU A 348 2.64 12.75 -6.10
CA GLU A 348 2.84 14.10 -5.59
C GLU A 348 3.64 14.98 -6.56
N THR A 349 4.62 14.40 -7.26
CA THR A 349 5.35 15.14 -8.30
C THR A 349 4.45 15.45 -9.49
N GLY A 350 3.66 14.48 -9.95
CA GLY A 350 2.69 14.69 -11.05
C GLY A 350 1.59 15.69 -10.69
N GLY A 351 1.05 15.60 -9.49
CA GLY A 351 0.07 16.55 -8.93
C GLY A 351 0.65 17.95 -8.78
N GLY A 352 1.91 18.06 -8.36
CA GLY A 352 2.63 19.33 -8.27
C GLY A 352 2.83 19.99 -9.63
N CYS A 353 3.13 19.19 -10.66
CA CYS A 353 3.21 19.68 -12.03
C CYS A 353 1.85 20.18 -12.54
N ALA A 354 0.75 19.47 -12.25
CA ALA A 354 -0.60 19.95 -12.53
C ALA A 354 -0.90 21.26 -11.80
N ASN A 355 -0.45 21.40 -10.55
CA ASN A 355 -0.62 22.59 -9.73
C ASN A 355 0.10 23.82 -10.33
N MET A 356 1.22 23.62 -11.02
CA MET A 356 1.93 24.64 -11.80
C MET A 356 1.33 24.87 -13.20
N GLY A 357 0.34 24.07 -13.62
CA GLY A 357 -0.22 24.12 -14.97
C GLY A 357 0.66 23.44 -16.03
N CYS A 358 1.61 22.61 -15.62
CA CYS A 358 2.58 21.94 -16.47
C CYS A 358 2.13 20.51 -16.79
N PHE A 359 1.60 20.28 -17.98
CA PHE A 359 1.05 18.98 -18.43
C PHE A 359 1.90 18.26 -19.47
N ASP A 360 3.20 18.58 -19.55
CA ASP A 360 4.16 17.89 -20.43
C ASP A 360 4.86 16.75 -19.66
N PRO A 361 4.69 15.46 -20.04
CA PRO A 361 5.34 14.34 -19.35
C PRO A 361 6.87 14.41 -19.37
N HIS A 362 7.49 15.03 -20.38
CA HIS A 362 8.95 15.21 -20.39
C HIS A 362 9.37 16.20 -19.30
N PHE A 363 8.67 17.33 -19.17
CA PHE A 363 8.87 18.25 -18.05
C PHE A 363 8.68 17.58 -16.69
N VAL A 364 7.64 16.75 -16.49
CA VAL A 364 7.40 16.08 -15.20
C VAL A 364 8.60 15.23 -14.79
N LEU A 365 9.14 14.42 -15.71
CA LEU A 365 10.31 13.58 -15.46
C LEU A 365 11.59 14.40 -15.23
N GLU A 366 11.81 15.46 -16.01
CA GLU A 366 13.01 16.29 -15.86
C GLU A 366 12.95 17.12 -14.56
N PHE A 367 11.78 17.65 -14.19
CA PHE A 367 11.55 18.30 -12.90
C PHE A 367 11.81 17.34 -11.74
N ASN A 368 11.27 16.11 -11.80
CA ASN A 368 11.51 15.07 -10.81
C ASN A 368 13.01 14.77 -10.66
N PHE A 369 13.69 14.49 -11.77
CA PHE A 369 15.12 14.20 -11.80
C PHE A 369 15.94 15.30 -11.13
N TYR A 370 15.65 16.57 -11.44
CA TYR A 370 16.40 17.68 -10.87
C TYR A 370 16.09 17.93 -9.40
N CYS A 371 14.85 17.73 -8.96
CA CYS A 371 14.51 17.72 -7.54
C CYS A 371 15.33 16.66 -6.78
N ASP A 372 15.37 15.42 -7.27
CA ASP A 372 16.15 14.34 -6.65
C ASP A 372 17.65 14.67 -6.65
N THR A 373 18.18 15.10 -7.80
CA THR A 373 19.61 15.38 -7.98
C THR A 373 20.08 16.54 -7.10
N TYR A 374 19.24 17.54 -6.89
CA TYR A 374 19.56 18.70 -6.05
C TYR A 374 19.16 18.53 -4.58
N GLY A 375 18.44 17.46 -4.23
CA GLY A 375 17.93 17.24 -2.87
C GLY A 375 16.84 18.22 -2.48
N ILE A 376 15.91 18.51 -3.39
CA ILE A 376 14.79 19.44 -3.22
C ILE A 376 13.48 18.66 -3.21
N ASP A 377 12.63 18.91 -2.21
CA ASP A 377 11.29 18.32 -2.14
C ASP A 377 10.41 18.79 -3.31
N THR A 378 9.88 17.82 -4.09
CA THR A 378 9.03 18.09 -5.25
C THR A 378 7.71 18.76 -4.86
N ILE A 379 7.17 18.45 -3.68
CA ILE A 379 5.92 19.04 -3.19
C ILE A 379 6.13 20.51 -2.91
N SER A 380 7.08 20.84 -2.04
CA SER A 380 7.36 22.23 -1.67
C SER A 380 7.80 23.04 -2.88
N ALA A 381 8.69 22.51 -3.72
CA ALA A 381 9.13 23.20 -4.93
C ALA A 381 7.94 23.55 -5.86
N SER A 382 7.09 22.57 -6.17
CA SER A 382 5.96 22.80 -7.08
C SER A 382 4.89 23.72 -6.49
N THR A 383 4.58 23.61 -5.19
CA THR A 383 3.60 24.47 -4.52
C THR A 383 4.09 25.92 -4.40
N VAL A 384 5.37 26.14 -4.08
CA VAL A 384 5.94 27.51 -4.06
C VAL A 384 5.92 28.11 -5.47
N VAL A 385 6.29 27.34 -6.49
CA VAL A 385 6.27 27.83 -7.88
C VAL A 385 4.85 28.18 -8.31
N ALA A 386 3.87 27.36 -7.99
CA ALA A 386 2.47 27.66 -8.28
C ALA A 386 2.02 28.96 -7.60
N PHE A 387 2.41 29.20 -6.35
CA PHE A 387 2.15 30.46 -5.65
C PHE A 387 2.82 31.66 -6.33
N VAL A 388 4.08 31.52 -6.76
CA VAL A 388 4.81 32.53 -7.53
C VAL A 388 4.13 32.82 -8.87
N MET A 389 3.64 31.79 -9.57
CA MET A 389 2.91 31.94 -10.82
C MET A 389 1.60 32.73 -10.63
N GLU A 390 0.85 32.42 -9.56
CA GLU A 390 -0.37 33.18 -9.24
C GLU A 390 -0.04 34.64 -8.88
N ALA A 391 1.02 34.88 -8.10
CA ALA A 391 1.45 36.23 -7.75
C ALA A 391 1.93 37.04 -8.98
N PHE A 392 2.57 36.37 -9.94
CA PHE A 392 3.00 36.97 -11.21
C PHE A 392 1.79 37.33 -12.09
N GLU A 393 0.82 36.42 -12.24
CA GLU A 393 -0.41 36.71 -12.99
C GLU A 393 -1.29 37.78 -12.33
N ALA A 394 -1.24 37.88 -11.00
CA ALA A 394 -1.90 38.95 -10.24
C ALA A 394 -1.15 40.30 -10.28
N GLY A 395 0.04 40.36 -10.88
CA GLY A 395 0.85 41.58 -10.99
C GLY A 395 1.54 42.02 -9.69
N ILE A 396 1.65 41.13 -8.69
CA ILE A 396 2.35 41.39 -7.43
C ILE A 396 3.86 41.39 -7.64
N ILE A 397 4.33 40.54 -8.56
CA ILE A 397 5.70 40.50 -9.06
C ILE A 397 5.68 40.57 -10.59
N THR A 398 6.79 41.00 -11.17
CA THR A 398 6.94 41.24 -12.61
C THR A 398 8.19 40.53 -13.16
N THR A 399 8.37 40.56 -14.47
CA THR A 399 9.59 40.04 -15.12
C THR A 399 10.87 40.71 -14.63
N HIS A 400 10.79 41.94 -14.13
CA HIS A 400 11.93 42.61 -13.51
C HIS A 400 12.35 41.93 -12.20
N ASP A 401 11.39 41.57 -11.36
CA ASP A 401 11.65 40.93 -10.06
C ASP A 401 12.23 39.52 -10.23
N THR A 402 11.82 38.81 -11.28
CA THR A 402 12.21 37.42 -11.55
C THR A 402 13.53 37.29 -12.32
N GLY A 403 14.20 38.40 -12.64
CA GLY A 403 15.42 38.40 -13.45
C GLY A 403 15.18 38.01 -14.92
N GLY A 404 13.98 38.28 -15.43
CA GLY A 404 13.59 38.03 -16.83
C GLY A 404 12.73 36.80 -17.05
N LEU A 405 12.48 35.98 -16.03
CA LEU A 405 11.63 34.79 -16.15
C LEU A 405 10.14 35.19 -16.23
N VAL A 406 9.42 34.64 -17.20
CA VAL A 406 7.97 34.85 -17.35
C VAL A 406 7.23 33.69 -16.69
N LEU A 407 6.98 33.80 -15.38
CA LEU A 407 6.42 32.73 -14.57
C LEU A 407 4.88 32.76 -14.57
N LYS A 408 4.26 32.44 -15.69
CA LYS A 408 2.81 32.18 -15.76
C LYS A 408 2.52 30.69 -15.56
N PHE A 409 1.27 30.31 -15.30
CA PHE A 409 0.92 28.89 -15.23
C PHE A 409 1.28 28.18 -16.55
N GLY A 410 1.97 27.04 -16.45
CA GLY A 410 2.49 26.27 -17.58
C GLY A 410 3.87 26.70 -18.10
N ALA A 411 4.57 27.62 -17.43
CA ALA A 411 5.92 28.05 -17.78
C ALA A 411 7.00 26.99 -17.43
N CYS A 412 7.00 25.86 -18.17
CA CYS A 412 7.87 24.71 -17.93
C CYS A 412 9.36 25.06 -18.00
N ASP A 413 9.81 25.77 -19.04
CA ASP A 413 11.23 26.07 -19.26
C ASP A 413 11.77 27.03 -18.18
N GLU A 414 11.00 28.08 -17.86
CA GLU A 414 11.33 29.03 -16.81
C GLU A 414 11.34 28.37 -15.43
N THR A 415 10.48 27.39 -15.18
CA THR A 415 10.44 26.63 -13.94
C THR A 415 11.71 25.78 -13.76
N LEU A 416 12.17 25.10 -14.81
CA LEU A 416 13.43 24.34 -14.76
C LEU A 416 14.63 25.27 -14.55
N GLU A 417 14.68 26.41 -15.25
CA GLU A 417 15.75 27.40 -15.04
C GLU A 417 15.71 27.97 -13.61
N MET A 418 14.54 28.23 -13.06
CA MET A 418 14.38 28.67 -11.68
C MET A 418 14.86 27.60 -10.68
N LEU A 419 14.59 26.32 -10.93
CA LEU A 419 15.12 25.21 -10.13
C LEU A 419 16.66 25.15 -10.19
N HIS A 420 17.26 25.39 -11.36
CA HIS A 420 18.72 25.51 -11.49
C HIS A 420 19.28 26.73 -10.77
N GLN A 421 18.57 27.87 -10.77
CA GLN A 421 18.95 29.04 -9.98
C GLN A 421 18.98 28.73 -8.48
N MET A 422 17.98 28.00 -7.98
CA MET A 422 17.92 27.54 -6.60
C MET A 422 19.14 26.68 -6.25
N ALA A 423 19.44 25.67 -7.06
CA ALA A 423 20.59 24.78 -6.85
C ALA A 423 21.95 25.48 -6.94
N ARG A 424 22.09 26.49 -7.83
CA ARG A 424 23.32 27.28 -7.97
C ARG A 424 23.50 28.33 -6.87
N GLY A 425 22.47 28.58 -6.04
CA GLY A 425 22.49 29.64 -5.04
C GLY A 425 22.53 31.04 -5.65
N LYS A 426 21.98 31.24 -6.85
CA LYS A 426 22.01 32.54 -7.56
C LYS A 426 20.72 32.80 -8.33
N GLY A 427 20.22 34.04 -8.27
CA GLY A 427 19.04 34.48 -9.01
C GLY A 427 17.76 34.38 -8.19
N PHE A 428 16.62 34.57 -8.86
CA PHE A 428 15.29 34.58 -8.24
C PHE A 428 14.95 33.23 -7.60
N GLY A 429 15.44 32.12 -8.14
CA GLY A 429 15.25 30.79 -7.57
C GLY A 429 15.72 30.64 -6.11
N VAL A 430 16.66 31.46 -5.63
CA VAL A 430 17.08 31.47 -4.22
C VAL A 430 16.00 32.02 -3.30
N LEU A 431 15.28 33.05 -3.76
CA LEU A 431 14.15 33.63 -3.04
C LEU A 431 13.00 32.65 -3.00
N VAL A 432 12.72 31.98 -4.12
CA VAL A 432 11.72 30.91 -4.21
C VAL A 432 12.07 29.77 -3.25
N GLY A 433 13.34 29.41 -3.13
CA GLY A 433 13.81 28.37 -2.20
C GLY A 433 13.59 28.68 -0.71
N GLN A 434 13.16 29.88 -0.33
CA GLN A 434 12.81 30.20 1.06
C GLN A 434 11.37 29.78 1.43
N GLY A 435 10.55 29.34 0.46
CA GLY A 435 9.19 28.84 0.69
C GLY A 435 8.09 29.92 0.66
N VAL A 436 6.83 29.47 0.62
CA VAL A 436 5.64 30.34 0.48
C VAL A 436 5.53 31.31 1.64
N ARG A 437 5.79 30.85 2.87
CA ARG A 437 5.69 31.69 4.06
C ARG A 437 6.64 32.87 3.98
N TRP A 438 7.89 32.61 3.64
CA TRP A 438 8.89 33.67 3.57
C TRP A 438 8.57 34.68 2.47
N LEU A 439 8.18 34.20 1.28
CA LEU A 439 7.81 35.06 0.16
C LEU A 439 6.60 35.95 0.48
N LYS A 440 5.53 35.38 1.04
CA LYS A 440 4.32 36.16 1.33
C LYS A 440 4.55 37.21 2.40
N GLU A 441 5.25 36.89 3.49
CA GLU A 441 5.55 37.89 4.53
C GLU A 441 6.46 38.99 3.99
N ARG A 442 7.49 38.62 3.21
CA ARG A 442 8.35 39.61 2.55
C ARG A 442 7.57 40.54 1.64
N TRP A 443 6.71 40.03 0.77
CA TRP A 443 5.93 40.87 -0.14
C TRP A 443 4.94 41.77 0.60
N ILE A 444 4.34 41.28 1.69
CA ILE A 444 3.50 42.10 2.57
C ILE A 444 4.31 43.25 3.20
N GLU A 445 5.49 42.96 3.73
CA GLU A 445 6.39 43.97 4.31
C GLU A 445 6.88 45.00 3.28
N GLU A 446 7.13 44.56 2.04
CA GLU A 446 7.48 45.43 0.92
C GLU A 446 6.28 46.23 0.37
N GLY A 447 5.07 46.02 0.90
CA GLY A 447 3.85 46.70 0.45
C GLY A 447 3.37 46.24 -0.94
N ARG A 448 3.71 45.01 -1.35
CA ARG A 448 3.33 44.43 -2.62
C ARG A 448 2.06 43.58 -2.47
N GLY A 449 1.04 43.90 -3.25
CA GLY A 449 -0.22 43.15 -3.26
C GLY A 449 -1.07 43.37 -2.00
N ASP A 450 -2.27 42.80 -1.99
CA ASP A 450 -3.14 42.80 -0.81
C ASP A 450 -2.69 41.73 0.21
N PRO A 451 -2.45 42.08 1.48
CA PRO A 451 -1.98 41.11 2.48
C PRO A 451 -2.95 39.96 2.74
N GLN A 452 -4.26 40.20 2.66
CA GLN A 452 -5.25 39.14 2.87
C GLN A 452 -5.23 38.17 1.68
N PHE A 453 -5.14 38.68 0.46
CA PHE A 453 -5.00 37.87 -0.75
C PHE A 453 -3.77 36.97 -0.69
N LEU A 454 -2.59 37.53 -0.37
CA LEU A 454 -1.35 36.74 -0.24
C LEU A 454 -1.44 35.65 0.83
N ARG A 455 -2.10 35.92 1.95
CA ARG A 455 -2.36 34.92 3.01
C ARG A 455 -3.36 33.86 2.57
N ASP A 456 -4.39 34.25 1.83
CA ASP A 456 -5.45 33.35 1.39
C ASP A 456 -4.95 32.38 0.33
N ILE A 457 -4.11 32.81 -0.63
CA ILE A 457 -3.58 31.96 -1.71
C ILE A 457 -2.28 31.21 -1.33
N GLY A 458 -1.61 31.63 -0.26
CA GLY A 458 -0.35 31.04 0.18
C GLY A 458 -0.57 29.67 0.83
N MET A 459 -0.59 28.61 0.01
CA MET A 459 -0.85 27.22 0.38
C MET A 459 0.24 26.58 1.25
N GLU A 460 0.42 27.10 2.46
CA GLU A 460 1.30 26.59 3.51
C GLU A 460 0.62 26.68 4.88
N ALA A 461 0.99 25.78 5.79
CA ALA A 461 0.71 25.92 7.22
C ALA A 461 1.91 25.44 8.03
N LYS A 462 2.14 26.05 9.20
CA LYS A 462 3.35 25.83 10.03
C LYS A 462 4.70 26.00 9.31
N GLY A 463 4.73 26.55 8.09
CA GLY A 463 5.95 26.79 7.31
C GLY A 463 6.27 25.66 6.34
N LEU A 464 5.34 24.72 6.14
CA LEU A 464 5.42 23.66 5.16
C LEU A 464 4.29 23.80 4.15
N GLU A 465 4.60 23.63 2.88
CA GLU A 465 3.67 23.67 1.77
C GLU A 465 2.68 22.49 1.78
N TYR A 466 1.47 22.73 1.26
CA TYR A 466 0.47 21.68 1.11
C TYR A 466 0.89 20.63 0.07
N SER A 467 0.69 19.35 0.41
CA SER A 467 0.75 18.26 -0.58
C SER A 467 -0.47 18.25 -1.52
N GLN A 468 -0.42 17.43 -2.55
CA GLN A 468 -1.18 17.64 -3.78
C GLN A 468 -2.60 17.06 -3.72
N TYR A 469 -3.43 17.49 -2.77
CA TYR A 469 -4.86 17.16 -2.74
C TYR A 469 -5.70 18.39 -2.43
N VAL A 470 -6.69 18.70 -3.27
CA VAL A 470 -7.63 19.81 -3.03
C VAL A 470 -8.56 19.46 -1.86
N SER A 471 -8.44 20.21 -0.77
CA SER A 471 -9.21 19.96 0.47
C SER A 471 -10.49 20.78 0.59
N LYS A 472 -10.80 21.70 -0.34
CA LYS A 472 -11.91 22.68 -0.21
C LYS A 472 -13.25 22.07 0.21
N GLU A 473 -13.54 20.86 -0.25
CA GLU A 473 -14.80 20.16 0.01
C GLU A 473 -14.72 19.09 1.12
N SER A 474 -13.54 18.81 1.65
CA SER A 474 -13.32 17.78 2.68
C SER A 474 -12.84 18.39 3.99
N LEU A 475 -13.75 18.55 4.95
CA LEU A 475 -13.38 18.98 6.31
C LEU A 475 -12.39 18.00 6.97
N ALA A 476 -12.50 16.69 6.67
CA ALA A 476 -11.56 15.70 7.18
C ALA A 476 -10.14 15.94 6.65
N GLN A 477 -9.97 16.15 5.34
CA GLN A 477 -8.66 16.41 4.76
C GLN A 477 -8.13 17.80 5.14
N GLN A 478 -8.98 18.82 5.24
CA GLN A 478 -8.59 20.16 5.72
C GLN A 478 -7.91 20.08 7.08
N CYS A 479 -8.58 19.44 8.06
CA CYS A 479 -8.03 19.23 9.39
C CYS A 479 -6.84 18.26 9.37
N GLY A 480 -6.88 17.24 8.51
CA GLY A 480 -5.78 16.29 8.34
C GLY A 480 -4.47 16.97 7.95
N TYR A 481 -4.54 18.04 7.17
CA TYR A 481 -3.38 18.85 6.81
C TYR A 481 -2.91 19.75 7.94
N THR A 482 -3.76 20.67 8.38
CA THR A 482 -3.36 21.73 9.30
C THR A 482 -3.11 21.21 10.71
N MET A 483 -3.80 20.17 11.15
CA MET A 483 -3.62 19.58 12.49
C MET A 483 -2.56 18.48 12.52
N ALA A 484 -1.92 18.19 11.37
CA ALA A 484 -0.71 17.39 11.34
C ALA A 484 0.41 18.12 12.06
N ILE A 485 1.21 17.37 12.82
CA ILE A 485 2.21 17.94 13.72
C ILE A 485 3.33 18.64 12.94
N LYS A 486 3.68 18.10 11.78
CA LYS A 486 4.82 18.58 10.96
C LYS A 486 4.42 19.66 9.95
N GLY A 487 3.14 20.02 9.86
CA GLY A 487 2.58 20.85 8.78
C GLY A 487 1.77 20.02 7.77
N PRO A 488 1.25 20.64 6.70
CA PRO A 488 0.23 20.09 5.80
C PRO A 488 0.77 19.02 4.84
N GLN A 489 1.15 17.88 5.40
CA GLN A 489 1.42 16.64 4.68
C GLN A 489 0.22 15.68 4.76
N HIS A 490 -0.11 15.01 3.66
CA HIS A 490 -1.13 13.95 3.64
C HIS A 490 -0.67 12.66 4.35
N ASP A 491 0.63 12.57 4.67
CA ASP A 491 1.26 11.41 5.29
C ASP A 491 0.67 11.02 6.64
N GLU A 492 0.24 12.00 7.45
CA GLU A 492 -0.39 11.76 8.76
C GLU A 492 -1.88 11.43 8.59
N ALA A 493 -2.55 12.10 7.66
CA ALA A 493 -3.98 11.92 7.44
C ALA A 493 -4.29 12.00 5.94
N TRP A 494 -4.45 10.83 5.33
CA TRP A 494 -4.97 10.69 3.98
C TRP A 494 -6.42 10.22 4.05
N LEU A 495 -7.33 11.17 4.27
CA LEU A 495 -8.75 10.91 4.51
C LEU A 495 -9.63 11.31 3.33
N ILE A 496 -9.03 11.93 2.30
CA ILE A 496 -9.76 12.49 1.17
C ILE A 496 -10.66 11.46 0.47
N PHE A 497 -10.20 10.23 0.26
CA PHE A 497 -11.02 9.17 -0.33
C PHE A 497 -12.19 8.77 0.56
N MET A 498 -11.96 8.65 1.88
CA MET A 498 -13.01 8.28 2.81
C MET A 498 -14.10 9.34 2.89
N ASP A 499 -13.73 10.62 2.91
CA ASP A 499 -14.68 11.73 3.03
C ASP A 499 -15.37 12.03 1.68
N MET A 500 -14.59 12.22 0.60
CA MET A 500 -15.12 12.73 -0.68
C MET A 500 -15.58 11.64 -1.65
N VAL A 501 -14.88 10.52 -1.70
CA VAL A 501 -15.16 9.48 -2.71
C VAL A 501 -16.13 8.45 -2.18
N ASN A 502 -15.94 8.02 -0.92
CA ASN A 502 -16.71 6.95 -0.30
C ASN A 502 -17.79 7.44 0.67
N ASN A 503 -17.81 8.74 1.01
CA ASN A 503 -18.76 9.36 1.93
C ASN A 503 -18.92 8.62 3.29
N GLN A 504 -17.79 8.19 3.86
CA GLN A 504 -17.73 7.35 5.07
C GLN A 504 -17.71 8.17 6.37
N LEU A 505 -17.53 9.50 6.29
CA LEU A 505 -17.32 10.37 7.45
C LEU A 505 -18.38 11.48 7.58
N PRO A 506 -19.70 11.20 7.56
CA PRO A 506 -20.72 12.25 7.44
C PRO A 506 -20.83 13.22 8.64
N THR A 507 -20.39 12.83 9.84
CA THR A 507 -20.52 13.66 11.07
C THR A 507 -19.18 14.17 11.58
N PHE A 508 -19.20 15.21 12.43
CA PHE A 508 -17.99 15.74 13.08
C PHE A 508 -17.30 14.70 13.96
N GLU A 509 -18.07 13.86 14.65
CA GLU A 509 -17.56 12.81 15.54
C GLU A 509 -16.84 11.72 14.74
N LEU A 510 -17.38 11.30 13.60
CA LEU A 510 -16.73 10.34 12.72
C LEU A 510 -15.45 10.92 12.09
N LYS A 511 -15.47 12.19 11.69
CA LYS A 511 -14.27 12.90 11.24
C LYS A 511 -13.22 12.98 12.35
N ALA A 512 -13.62 13.29 13.58
CA ALA A 512 -12.73 13.36 14.73
C ALA A 512 -12.12 12.00 15.09
N GLU A 513 -12.90 10.92 15.00
CA GLU A 513 -12.38 9.56 15.19
C GLU A 513 -11.37 9.19 14.10
N ALA A 514 -11.64 9.52 12.83
CA ALA A 514 -10.68 9.29 11.75
C ALA A 514 -9.38 10.11 11.94
N LEU A 515 -9.51 11.38 12.32
CA LEU A 515 -8.39 12.29 12.64
C LEU A 515 -7.67 11.95 13.95
N TYR A 516 -8.16 10.99 14.71
CA TYR A 516 -7.47 10.36 15.82
C TYR A 516 -6.81 9.04 15.39
N TYR A 517 -7.56 8.15 14.78
CA TYR A 517 -7.13 6.78 14.45
C TYR A 517 -6.02 6.73 13.39
N PHE A 518 -6.23 7.38 12.23
CA PHE A 518 -5.32 7.25 11.09
C PHE A 518 -3.95 7.90 11.33
N PRO A 519 -3.84 9.10 11.95
CA PRO A 519 -2.55 9.68 12.31
C PRO A 519 -1.74 8.85 13.30
N LEU A 520 -2.41 8.17 14.24
CA LEU A 520 -1.73 7.29 15.18
C LEU A 520 -1.20 6.03 14.48
N TRP A 521 -1.96 5.41 13.59
CA TRP A 521 -1.43 4.32 12.76
C TRP A 521 -0.24 4.75 11.90
N ARG A 522 -0.36 5.90 11.23
CA ARG A 522 0.70 6.45 10.36
C ARG A 522 1.96 6.81 11.14
N THR A 523 1.81 7.31 12.36
CA THR A 523 2.92 7.52 13.30
C THR A 523 3.54 6.20 13.73
N TRP A 524 2.73 5.18 14.07
CA TRP A 524 3.23 3.86 14.47
C TRP A 524 4.03 3.18 13.37
N PHE A 525 3.62 3.27 12.10
CA PHE A 525 4.43 2.78 10.99
C PHE A 525 5.81 3.44 10.94
N GLY A 526 5.88 4.76 11.16
CA GLY A 526 7.15 5.48 11.27
C GLY A 526 8.03 5.00 12.43
N LEU A 527 7.43 4.72 13.59
CA LEU A 527 8.14 4.18 14.77
C LEU A 527 8.73 2.79 14.52
N MET A 528 8.08 1.99 13.68
CA MET A 528 8.47 0.60 13.40
C MET A 528 9.28 0.46 12.11
N GLY A 529 9.52 1.53 11.36
CA GLY A 529 10.22 1.49 10.07
C GLY A 529 9.45 0.73 8.98
N LEU A 530 8.12 0.81 8.98
CA LEU A 530 7.24 0.07 8.07
C LEU A 530 6.64 0.97 6.99
N CYS A 531 6.48 0.42 5.79
CA CYS A 531 5.74 1.08 4.71
C CYS A 531 4.22 0.98 4.97
N LYS A 532 3.54 2.13 4.90
CA LYS A 532 2.10 2.23 5.08
C LYS A 532 1.28 1.77 3.87
N LEU A 533 1.83 1.75 2.65
CA LEU A 533 1.07 1.37 1.46
C LEU A 533 0.59 -0.08 1.50
N LEU A 534 1.33 -0.94 2.23
CA LEU A 534 0.95 -2.33 2.45
C LEU A 534 -0.33 -2.46 3.30
N TRP A 535 -0.70 -1.42 4.05
CA TRP A 535 -1.91 -1.43 4.85
C TRP A 535 -3.17 -1.22 4.02
N ASN A 536 -3.20 -0.19 3.16
CA ASN A 536 -4.48 0.31 2.64
C ASN A 536 -4.62 0.47 1.12
N ASP A 537 -3.55 0.36 0.34
CA ASP A 537 -3.67 0.52 -1.12
C ASP A 537 -4.24 -0.73 -1.79
N VAL A 538 -3.76 -1.91 -1.41
CA VAL A 538 -4.36 -3.18 -1.85
C VAL A 538 -5.11 -3.79 -0.69
N VAL A 539 -6.39 -4.04 -0.88
CA VAL A 539 -7.31 -4.49 0.17
C VAL A 539 -7.65 -5.96 -0.03
N PRO A 540 -7.71 -6.78 1.03
CA PRO A 540 -8.17 -8.17 0.92
C PRO A 540 -9.57 -8.28 0.30
N ALA A 541 -9.75 -9.26 -0.57
CA ALA A 541 -11.01 -9.43 -1.31
C ALA A 541 -12.23 -9.66 -0.39
N ASP A 542 -12.03 -10.18 0.81
CA ASP A 542 -13.07 -10.43 1.82
C ASP A 542 -13.24 -9.30 2.86
N ASN A 543 -12.48 -8.20 2.73
CA ASN A 543 -12.48 -7.10 3.70
C ASN A 543 -13.86 -6.46 3.89
N TYR A 544 -14.73 -6.49 2.88
CA TYR A 544 -16.10 -5.98 2.98
C TYR A 544 -16.96 -6.70 4.04
N LYS A 545 -16.53 -7.86 4.53
CA LYS A 545 -17.22 -8.63 5.59
C LYS A 545 -16.83 -8.18 7.00
N GLU A 546 -15.78 -7.38 7.14
CA GLU A 546 -15.34 -6.87 8.43
C GLU A 546 -16.31 -5.82 8.97
N LYS A 547 -16.34 -5.64 10.30
CA LYS A 547 -17.22 -4.65 10.95
C LYS A 547 -16.85 -3.21 10.58
N GLU A 548 -15.54 -2.94 10.48
CA GLU A 548 -14.99 -1.64 10.13
C GLU A 548 -14.07 -1.79 8.90
N PRO A 549 -14.64 -2.03 7.70
CA PRO A 549 -13.86 -2.38 6.52
C PRO A 549 -12.88 -1.28 6.09
N HIS A 550 -13.20 -0.01 6.39
CA HIS A 550 -12.35 1.14 6.10
C HIS A 550 -11.03 1.17 6.90
N LYS A 551 -10.90 0.39 7.99
CA LYS A 551 -9.65 0.23 8.76
C LYS A 551 -8.79 -0.95 8.29
N ILE A 552 -9.33 -1.78 7.40
CA ILE A 552 -8.70 -2.99 6.87
C ILE A 552 -8.19 -3.92 7.99
N PRO A 553 -9.11 -4.44 8.84
CA PRO A 553 -8.73 -5.18 10.05
C PRO A 553 -7.88 -6.43 9.78
N GLY A 554 -8.00 -7.04 8.60
CA GLY A 554 -7.16 -8.16 8.17
C GLY A 554 -5.67 -7.81 8.19
N HIS A 555 -5.31 -6.67 7.61
CA HIS A 555 -3.92 -6.18 7.57
C HIS A 555 -3.45 -5.69 8.93
N VAL A 556 -4.30 -4.98 9.68
CA VAL A 556 -4.04 -4.55 11.06
C VAL A 556 -3.59 -5.74 11.94
N ARG A 557 -4.31 -6.86 11.89
CA ARG A 557 -3.95 -8.08 12.64
C ARG A 557 -2.63 -8.70 12.18
N ASN A 558 -2.23 -8.53 10.92
CA ASN A 558 -0.94 -9.01 10.43
C ASN A 558 0.22 -8.17 10.99
N TYR A 559 0.06 -6.86 11.12
CA TYR A 559 1.06 -6.00 11.78
C TYR A 559 1.26 -6.34 13.25
N PHE A 560 0.20 -6.69 13.98
CA PHE A 560 0.34 -7.16 15.37
C PHE A 560 1.14 -8.45 15.45
N LYS A 561 0.85 -9.43 14.58
CA LYS A 561 1.61 -10.68 14.50
C LYS A 561 3.07 -10.44 14.12
N TYR A 562 3.33 -9.50 13.22
CA TYR A 562 4.69 -9.09 12.86
C TYR A 562 5.43 -8.53 14.08
N PHE A 563 4.85 -7.55 14.77
CA PHE A 563 5.44 -6.93 15.95
C PHE A 563 5.69 -7.94 17.07
N GLU A 564 4.70 -8.79 17.36
CA GLU A 564 4.83 -9.87 18.34
C GLU A 564 5.90 -10.89 17.97
N GLY A 565 5.98 -11.25 16.69
CA GLY A 565 6.98 -12.19 16.20
C GLY A 565 8.39 -11.62 16.29
N MET A 566 8.53 -10.31 16.09
CA MET A 566 9.81 -9.63 16.18
C MET A 566 10.26 -9.48 17.64
N THR A 567 9.37 -8.98 18.50
CA THR A 567 9.72 -8.50 19.85
C THR A 567 9.37 -9.47 20.98
N GLY A 568 8.47 -10.44 20.73
CA GLY A 568 7.86 -11.26 21.78
C GLY A 568 6.81 -10.54 22.62
N ILE A 569 6.51 -9.26 22.36
CA ILE A 569 5.58 -8.44 23.14
C ILE A 569 4.19 -8.49 22.49
N PRO A 570 3.15 -8.98 23.19
CA PRO A 570 1.77 -9.00 22.70
C PRO A 570 1.26 -7.61 22.30
N LEU A 571 0.59 -7.50 21.15
CA LEU A 571 0.06 -6.24 20.66
C LEU A 571 -1.40 -6.39 20.20
N ASP A 572 -2.21 -5.41 20.58
CA ASP A 572 -3.57 -5.23 20.11
C ASP A 572 -3.77 -3.77 19.68
N GLU A 573 -4.93 -3.45 19.12
CA GLU A 573 -5.21 -2.10 18.59
C GLU A 573 -5.10 -1.03 19.68
N GLY A 574 -5.64 -1.28 20.87
CA GLY A 574 -5.56 -0.33 21.99
C GLY A 574 -4.12 -0.03 22.38
N LYS A 575 -3.31 -1.07 22.63
CA LYS A 575 -1.90 -0.91 23.00
C LYS A 575 -1.07 -0.24 21.90
N MET A 576 -1.36 -0.55 20.64
CA MET A 576 -0.70 0.11 19.50
C MET A 576 -1.04 1.60 19.46
N LEU A 577 -2.33 1.94 19.61
CA LEU A 577 -2.77 3.33 19.69
C LEU A 577 -2.14 4.05 20.88
N ASP A 578 -1.99 3.41 22.04
CA ASP A 578 -1.34 4.00 23.21
C ASP A 578 0.16 4.27 22.97
N GLN A 579 0.88 3.31 22.37
CA GLN A 579 2.28 3.49 21.97
C GLN A 579 2.44 4.72 21.07
N SER A 580 1.58 4.83 20.04
CA SER A 580 1.63 5.95 19.13
C SER A 580 1.17 7.26 19.75
N ALA A 581 0.11 7.24 20.56
CA ALA A 581 -0.47 8.42 21.18
C ALA A 581 0.54 9.10 22.11
N ARG A 582 1.36 8.30 22.80
CA ARG A 582 2.49 8.80 23.60
C ARG A 582 3.43 9.67 22.78
N VAL A 583 3.92 9.16 21.65
CA VAL A 583 4.86 9.89 20.79
C VAL A 583 4.18 11.08 20.12
N TYR A 584 2.96 10.91 19.63
CA TYR A 584 2.21 11.98 18.96
C TYR A 584 1.96 13.17 19.91
N ASN A 585 1.60 12.92 21.17
CA ASN A 585 1.40 13.98 22.15
C ASN A 585 2.71 14.62 22.59
N LEU A 586 3.80 13.85 22.72
CA LEU A 586 5.12 14.41 22.98
C LEU A 586 5.57 15.35 21.85
N GLN A 587 5.40 14.93 20.60
CA GLN A 587 5.67 15.77 19.44
C GLN A 587 4.79 17.03 19.42
N ARG A 588 3.52 16.95 19.83
CA ARG A 588 2.66 18.13 19.97
C ARG A 588 3.16 19.09 21.05
N CYS A 589 3.62 18.60 22.20
CA CYS A 589 4.28 19.43 23.21
C CYS A 589 5.54 20.10 22.64
N MET A 590 6.34 19.39 21.84
CA MET A 590 7.49 19.98 21.15
C MET A 590 7.08 21.06 20.13
N SER A 591 5.98 20.86 19.38
CA SER A 591 5.43 21.90 18.51
C SER A 591 5.02 23.13 19.32
N TYR A 592 4.45 22.95 20.51
CA TYR A 592 4.09 24.05 21.40
C TYR A 592 5.33 24.81 21.88
N MET A 593 6.39 24.11 22.29
CA MET A 593 7.69 24.68 22.63
C MET A 593 8.27 25.56 21.51
N LEU A 594 8.02 25.19 20.25
CA LEU A 594 8.47 25.93 19.06
C LEU A 594 7.49 27.01 18.59
N GLY A 595 6.42 27.29 19.35
CA GLY A 595 5.40 28.29 19.01
C GLY A 595 4.47 27.88 17.86
N LYS A 596 4.38 26.59 17.54
CA LYS A 596 3.55 26.02 16.45
C LYS A 596 2.54 24.97 16.93
N GLY A 597 2.34 24.84 18.25
CA GLY A 597 1.45 23.86 18.87
C GLY A 597 0.12 24.42 19.39
N THR A 598 -0.29 25.61 18.92
CA THR A 598 -1.53 26.28 19.33
C THR A 598 -2.60 26.19 18.24
N ARG A 599 -3.83 26.60 18.57
CA ARG A 599 -4.97 26.65 17.64
C ARG A 599 -4.69 27.54 16.43
N GLU A 600 -4.04 28.67 16.64
CA GLU A 600 -3.68 29.62 15.57
C GLU A 600 -2.79 28.95 14.52
N ALA A 601 -1.82 28.13 14.95
CA ALA A 601 -0.94 27.40 14.05
C ALA A 601 -1.64 26.27 13.28
N ASP A 602 -2.83 25.85 13.72
CA ASP A 602 -3.68 24.85 13.06
C ASP A 602 -4.72 25.48 12.13
N LEU A 603 -4.63 26.79 11.82
CA LEU A 603 -5.53 27.43 10.84
C LEU A 603 -5.04 27.23 9.40
N PRO A 604 -5.93 26.90 8.45
CA PRO A 604 -5.59 26.79 7.03
C PRO A 604 -5.53 28.16 6.35
N PRO A 605 -4.74 28.32 5.26
CA PRO A 605 -4.99 29.39 4.30
C PRO A 605 -6.38 29.20 3.68
N TYR A 606 -7.10 30.29 3.42
CA TYR A 606 -8.50 30.18 3.00
C TYR A 606 -8.67 29.41 1.68
N ARG A 607 -7.67 29.42 0.78
CA ARG A 607 -7.67 28.60 -0.45
C ARG A 607 -7.81 27.09 -0.19
N ALA A 608 -7.38 26.59 0.96
CA ALA A 608 -7.57 25.18 1.34
C ALA A 608 -9.02 24.87 1.80
N VAL A 609 -9.79 25.92 2.12
CA VAL A 609 -11.15 25.84 2.65
C VAL A 609 -12.19 26.21 1.60
N GLY A 610 -11.93 27.20 0.74
CA GLY A 610 -12.90 27.71 -0.23
C GLY A 610 -12.28 28.51 -1.39
N PRO A 611 -13.14 29.05 -2.28
CA PRO A 611 -12.70 29.88 -3.41
C PRO A 611 -12.25 31.27 -2.93
N VAL A 612 -11.02 31.68 -3.27
CA VAL A 612 -10.47 32.99 -2.85
C VAL A 612 -10.85 34.10 -3.82
N THR A 613 -10.99 33.78 -5.11
CA THR A 613 -11.30 34.75 -6.17
C THR A 613 -12.67 34.51 -6.80
N ALA A 614 -13.24 35.54 -7.43
CA ALA A 614 -14.48 35.42 -8.20
C ALA A 614 -14.37 34.37 -9.31
N LYS A 615 -13.21 34.31 -10.00
CA LYS A 615 -12.92 33.31 -11.04
C LYS A 615 -13.02 31.88 -10.52
N GLU A 616 -12.52 31.62 -9.31
CA GLU A 616 -12.66 30.30 -8.67
C GLU A 616 -14.12 29.98 -8.34
N TYR A 617 -14.85 30.94 -7.76
CA TYR A 617 -16.27 30.73 -7.44
C TYR A 617 -17.08 30.42 -8.70
N GLU A 618 -16.92 31.26 -9.73
CA GLU A 618 -17.66 31.19 -10.99
C GLU A 618 -17.36 29.90 -11.76
N SER A 619 -16.13 29.38 -11.66
CA SER A 619 -15.78 28.08 -12.26
C SER A 619 -16.66 26.92 -11.77
N ARG A 620 -17.33 27.08 -10.60
CA ARG A 620 -18.25 26.10 -10.01
C ARG A 620 -19.46 26.74 -9.35
N ALA A 621 -19.99 27.79 -9.99
CA ALA A 621 -21.12 28.54 -9.44
C ALA A 621 -22.29 27.63 -9.05
N GLU A 622 -22.64 26.64 -9.88
CA GLU A 622 -23.73 25.70 -9.59
C GLU A 622 -23.52 24.93 -8.29
N ARG A 623 -22.30 24.45 -8.03
CA ARG A 623 -21.97 23.70 -6.81
C ARG A 623 -22.05 24.60 -5.58
N TYR A 624 -21.43 25.77 -5.62
CA TYR A 624 -21.40 26.68 -4.47
C TYR A 624 -22.79 27.28 -4.19
N ASP A 625 -23.54 27.66 -5.24
CA ASP A 625 -24.93 28.12 -5.12
C ASP A 625 -25.86 27.02 -4.56
N LYS A 626 -25.59 25.75 -4.87
CA LYS A 626 -26.29 24.62 -4.25
C LYS A 626 -25.97 24.52 -2.75
N GLN A 627 -24.72 24.67 -2.34
CA GLN A 627 -24.35 24.66 -0.92
C GLN A 627 -24.96 25.82 -0.14
N LEU A 628 -25.01 27.03 -0.72
CA LEU A 628 -25.71 28.17 -0.11
C LEU A 628 -27.19 27.86 0.14
N ARG A 629 -27.86 27.20 -0.81
CA ARG A 629 -29.26 26.80 -0.67
C ARG A 629 -29.46 25.69 0.36
N GLU A 630 -28.72 24.60 0.24
CA GLU A 630 -28.96 23.37 1.00
C GLU A 630 -28.38 23.41 2.41
N LEU A 631 -27.19 24.00 2.61
CA LEU A 631 -26.52 24.02 3.90
C LEU A 631 -26.84 25.27 4.72
N LEU A 632 -27.07 26.40 4.05
CA LEU A 632 -27.28 27.70 4.69
C LEU A 632 -28.72 28.22 4.57
N GLY A 633 -29.56 27.62 3.72
CA GLY A 633 -30.92 28.11 3.47
C GLY A 633 -30.97 29.47 2.78
N ILE A 634 -29.89 29.89 2.11
CA ILE A 634 -29.77 31.19 1.42
C ILE A 634 -30.06 30.98 -0.07
N ASP A 635 -30.98 31.78 -0.63
CA ASP A 635 -31.16 31.86 -2.08
C ASP A 635 -30.10 32.78 -2.70
N PRO A 636 -29.19 32.26 -3.53
CA PRO A 636 -28.12 33.05 -4.16
C PRO A 636 -28.62 33.91 -5.33
N THR A 637 -29.89 33.81 -5.73
CA THR A 637 -30.45 34.57 -6.85
C THR A 637 -30.39 36.07 -6.59
N GLY A 638 -29.75 36.83 -7.49
CA GLY A 638 -29.60 38.29 -7.37
C GLY A 638 -28.45 38.76 -6.48
N MET A 639 -27.75 37.87 -5.76
CA MET A 639 -26.54 38.22 -5.02
C MET A 639 -25.33 38.37 -5.96
N SER A 640 -24.44 39.30 -5.65
CA SER A 640 -23.13 39.40 -6.30
C SER A 640 -22.21 38.23 -5.93
N THR A 641 -21.25 37.87 -6.79
CA THR A 641 -20.26 36.82 -6.51
C THR A 641 -19.51 37.08 -5.19
N ALA A 642 -19.18 38.34 -4.90
CA ALA A 642 -18.50 38.74 -3.67
C ALA A 642 -19.34 38.46 -2.41
N GLU A 643 -20.64 38.76 -2.43
CA GLU A 643 -21.54 38.47 -1.30
C GLU A 643 -21.71 36.96 -1.10
N LYS A 644 -21.84 36.19 -2.18
CA LYS A 644 -21.92 34.73 -2.15
C LYS A 644 -20.68 34.11 -1.52
N MET A 645 -19.50 34.54 -1.96
CA MET A 645 -18.21 34.12 -1.42
C MET A 645 -18.07 34.46 0.06
N ALA A 646 -18.45 35.67 0.48
CA ALA A 646 -18.37 36.08 1.88
C ALA A 646 -19.26 35.21 2.79
N ARG A 647 -20.47 34.86 2.34
CA ARG A 647 -21.37 33.94 3.08
C ARG A 647 -20.80 32.53 3.15
N LEU A 648 -20.27 32.03 2.05
CA LEU A 648 -19.64 30.71 2.00
C LEU A 648 -18.39 30.63 2.89
N ARG A 649 -17.55 31.67 2.88
CA ARG A 649 -16.36 31.81 3.74
C ARG A 649 -16.72 31.68 5.22
N ALA A 650 -17.62 32.53 5.69
CA ALA A 650 -18.06 32.53 7.08
C ALA A 650 -18.56 31.14 7.52
N HIS A 651 -19.37 30.49 6.68
CA HIS A 651 -19.88 29.15 6.97
C HIS A 651 -18.76 28.11 7.06
N ARG A 652 -17.86 28.07 6.07
CA ARG A 652 -16.81 27.03 6.03
C ARG A 652 -15.78 27.20 7.15
N GLU A 653 -15.40 28.43 7.48
CA GLU A 653 -14.53 28.72 8.63
C GLU A 653 -15.20 28.31 9.95
N GLU A 654 -16.51 28.51 10.09
CA GLU A 654 -17.28 28.04 11.25
C GLU A 654 -17.30 26.50 11.34
N GLN A 655 -17.56 25.79 10.23
CA GLN A 655 -17.55 24.31 10.22
C GLN A 655 -16.17 23.74 10.54
N TYR A 656 -15.12 24.39 10.02
CA TYR A 656 -13.74 24.03 10.33
C TYR A 656 -13.46 24.19 11.83
N GLY A 657 -13.84 25.33 12.42
CA GLY A 657 -13.70 25.58 13.86
C GLY A 657 -14.43 24.55 14.73
N LYS A 658 -15.66 24.16 14.36
CA LYS A 658 -16.41 23.09 15.04
C LYS A 658 -15.70 21.74 14.94
N THR A 659 -15.13 21.42 13.77
CA THR A 659 -14.39 20.17 13.57
C THR A 659 -13.15 20.13 14.47
N MET A 660 -12.37 21.22 14.53
CA MET A 660 -11.21 21.33 15.42
C MET A 660 -11.58 21.06 16.88
N ASP A 661 -12.68 21.62 17.38
CA ASP A 661 -13.10 21.47 18.77
C ASP A 661 -13.40 20.00 19.13
N VAL A 662 -14.06 19.28 18.23
CA VAL A 662 -14.37 17.84 18.43
C VAL A 662 -13.09 17.01 18.32
N VAL A 663 -12.18 17.33 17.39
CA VAL A 663 -10.88 16.63 17.24
C VAL A 663 -9.98 16.85 18.47
N TYR A 664 -9.85 18.08 18.95
CA TYR A 664 -9.06 18.39 20.14
C TYR A 664 -9.57 17.65 21.36
N ARG A 665 -10.90 17.65 21.58
CA ARG A 665 -11.51 16.87 22.65
C ARG A 665 -11.18 15.38 22.51
N ARG A 666 -11.29 14.83 21.29
CA ARG A 666 -10.99 13.42 21.02
C ARG A 666 -9.52 13.06 21.28
N ARG A 667 -8.60 13.98 21.02
CA ARG A 667 -7.15 13.82 21.26
C ARG A 667 -6.74 14.04 22.73
N GLY A 668 -7.64 14.57 23.57
CA GLY A 668 -7.35 14.94 24.96
C GLY A 668 -6.63 16.29 25.10
N TRP A 669 -6.88 17.20 24.17
CA TRP A 669 -6.28 18.55 24.12
C TRP A 669 -7.28 19.60 24.59
N ASN A 670 -6.77 20.73 25.10
CA ASN A 670 -7.59 21.89 25.43
C ASN A 670 -8.07 22.62 24.17
N ARG A 671 -8.86 23.70 24.34
CA ARG A 671 -9.41 24.48 23.21
C ARG A 671 -8.35 25.20 22.38
N ASN A 672 -7.17 25.42 22.94
CA ASN A 672 -6.02 25.97 22.24
C ASN A 672 -5.15 24.89 21.56
N GLY A 673 -5.59 23.62 21.54
CA GLY A 673 -4.89 22.53 20.86
C GLY A 673 -3.63 22.04 21.57
N VAL A 674 -3.48 22.31 22.88
CA VAL A 674 -2.36 21.83 23.70
C VAL A 674 -2.81 20.62 24.52
N PRO A 675 -2.02 19.53 24.64
CA PRO A 675 -2.35 18.39 25.48
C PRO A 675 -2.65 18.79 26.93
N THR A 676 -3.70 18.23 27.50
CA THR A 676 -4.08 18.48 28.91
C THR A 676 -3.17 17.70 29.86
N LEU A 677 -2.98 18.19 31.11
CA LEU A 677 -2.23 17.45 32.13
C LEU A 677 -2.79 16.05 32.39
N ALA A 678 -4.13 15.91 32.39
CA ALA A 678 -4.79 14.62 32.51
C ALA A 678 -4.39 13.65 31.38
N ARG A 679 -4.32 14.15 30.14
CA ARG A 679 -3.90 13.37 28.98
C ARG A 679 -2.43 12.97 29.04
N LEU A 680 -1.55 13.87 29.49
CA LEU A 680 -0.13 13.57 29.68
C LEU A 680 0.08 12.45 30.71
N LYS A 681 -0.64 12.53 31.83
CA LYS A 681 -0.62 11.53 32.89
C LYS A 681 -1.19 10.18 32.42
N GLU A 682 -2.29 10.19 31.67
CA GLU A 682 -2.88 8.98 31.07
C GLU A 682 -1.87 8.24 30.17
N LEU A 683 -1.07 8.98 29.41
CA LEU A 683 -0.07 8.42 28.48
C LEU A 683 1.29 8.11 29.13
N GLY A 684 1.48 8.48 30.40
CA GLY A 684 2.74 8.32 31.15
C GLY A 684 3.88 9.17 30.61
N ILE A 685 3.58 10.39 30.15
CA ILE A 685 4.56 11.38 29.65
C ILE A 685 4.49 12.71 30.39
N ASP A 686 3.88 12.71 31.58
CA ASP A 686 3.84 13.81 32.54
C ASP A 686 5.19 14.00 33.28
N LEU A 687 6.30 13.94 32.53
CA LEU A 687 7.62 14.31 33.05
C LEU A 687 7.58 15.77 33.54
N PRO A 688 8.27 16.13 34.64
CA PRO A 688 8.23 17.49 35.18
C PRO A 688 8.53 18.58 34.15
N GLU A 689 9.44 18.33 33.23
CA GLU A 689 9.81 19.24 32.14
C GLU A 689 8.68 19.45 31.13
N ILE A 690 7.94 18.38 30.80
CA ILE A 690 6.81 18.44 29.87
C ILE A 690 5.61 19.11 30.54
N VAL A 691 5.35 18.82 31.82
CA VAL A 691 4.31 19.48 32.60
C VAL A 691 4.59 20.98 32.71
N ALA A 692 5.82 21.36 33.06
CA ALA A 692 6.24 22.75 33.13
C ALA A 692 6.12 23.47 31.77
N LEU A 693 6.46 22.77 30.68
CA LEU A 693 6.38 23.30 29.32
C LEU A 693 4.96 23.72 28.91
N VAL A 694 3.93 22.97 29.31
CA VAL A 694 2.54 23.25 28.91
C VAL A 694 1.72 23.95 29.97
N ALA A 695 2.31 24.29 31.12
CA ALA A 695 1.61 24.76 32.31
C ALA A 695 0.82 26.06 32.08
N ASP A 696 1.40 27.00 31.32
CA ASP A 696 0.81 28.28 30.96
C ASP A 696 -0.37 28.16 29.97
N ALA A 697 -0.43 27.06 29.22
CA ALA A 697 -1.53 26.75 28.33
C ALA A 697 -2.70 26.03 29.02
N GLN A 698 -2.54 25.56 30.26
CA GLN A 698 -3.61 24.83 30.94
C GLN A 698 -4.71 25.78 31.41
N GLU A 699 -5.97 25.36 31.26
CA GLU A 699 -7.10 26.09 31.84
C GLU A 699 -7.04 25.92 33.38
N PRO A 700 -7.37 26.96 34.18
CA PRO A 700 -7.47 26.80 35.63
C PRO A 700 -8.43 25.65 35.94
N GLU A 701 -8.04 24.74 36.83
CA GLU A 701 -8.95 23.69 37.31
C GLU A 701 -10.22 24.37 37.85
N ALA A 702 -11.37 24.04 37.25
CA ALA A 702 -12.67 24.64 37.55
C ALA A 702 -13.24 24.18 38.90
#